data_AF-A0A517TY09-F1
#
_entry.id   AF-A0A517TY09-F1
#
_cell.length_a   1.000
_cell.length_b   1.000
_cell.length_c   1.000
_cell.angle_alpha   90.00
_cell.angle_beta   90.00
_cell.angle_gamma   90.00
#
_symmetry.space_group_name_H-M   'P 1'
#
loop_
_entity.id
_entity.type
_entity.pdbx_description
1 polymer ?
#
loop_
_entity_poly.entity_id
_entity_poly.type
_entity_poly.pdbx_seq_one_letter_code
_entity_poly.pdbx_strand_id
1 'polypeptide(L)'
;MLVVRRVVLVFALISFAGAARGDTWLGGAVTDWFSAVAWSDLLGPPTASENAIFARTVFGVTPVNSSVSLPGNATIVNLTVDIPSSTPYVFTGSNGAVLTATSQMDFLNTDRRASNVTSVSSMRLNTPALFVRHNAVLSLNNATVTTNSIRTTEDGRIEVSSGSSVQTLSYGFDQPSGELRVNSGGELRVAGDTKLVRGLTRVNSGGQLNAASGVDLEYNGAARLEFADSHTVDNFVHLKATGGGDITAGEYIDVGNGAIGSLTVTGAGSTLTAQSNVSDWGASSTGNATVTVSNSGVATVSDLRAGTGDATFVGNVTSGGTLRTMASFLMGGGPLNRTVSLTVDGGTLETAALAKFDNKASLSLINGTVNFNGGATFNAGSLPIWGGGNMNLGANSTLLVDGTDFVKSTTAGFIFSDNTTTRIRNGGNFQTPSYFDLGNATLDMNSSFLTAGTTGGTVSDWGSGASTTATLTNNARATYNSGLRMCVSSGTTNATISGGAQLVANEFLQTGGVAGANVTLNVDGGQVKSDGSLLLERGTTTTISNVGRVEGQNVVLGSSGGTTTTTVTGSSSLLKARGTLFAGRAGTSALNISAGGKAESVGSTIIGELAGASASVTVTGAGSRLDVGSSLTVGAGGTGQLNIDAGGFVPVFGGVTVGSSGTLFLTGGGSLETSVGQSVVNNGALIAASASQIRADVVNAGSLNLSGASVTRGVTLQANSDMTFDGATVGSLTQQAGADLNFELRGASDFNDLSVTGSASLGGDFVVSLGEGFAPTAGMSFPIFTAGSISGSPNFDFSAAPLPSGLGWGIAIGPTSLGLAVISTSIPGDFNFDGFVDGADLLIWQRGGSPSANSPADLALWKANFGGSMTATAATLSVPEPQTWALGALACLALRRSRGNRPTGLPTTC
;
A
#
# COMPACT_ATOMS: atom_id res chain seq x y z
N MET A 1 48.87 -8.92 35.03
CA MET A 1 50.34 -8.88 35.05
C MET A 1 50.77 -7.45 35.35
N LEU A 2 51.46 -7.26 36.46
CA LEU A 2 51.89 -6.00 37.07
C LEU A 2 52.87 -5.25 36.16
N VAL A 3 52.61 -3.98 35.80
CA VAL A 3 53.68 -3.02 35.46
C VAL A 3 53.26 -1.62 35.91
N VAL A 4 53.78 -1.24 37.07
CA VAL A 4 53.89 0.15 37.52
C VAL A 4 54.97 0.83 36.68
N ARG A 5 54.67 1.94 35.99
CA ARG A 5 55.69 2.86 35.49
C ARG A 5 55.36 4.30 35.89
N ARG A 6 56.22 4.79 36.77
CA ARG A 6 56.39 6.17 37.22
C ARG A 6 56.54 7.10 36.01
N VAL A 7 55.68 8.11 35.92
CA VAL A 7 55.96 9.31 35.12
C VAL A 7 56.76 10.25 36.00
N VAL A 8 58.02 10.42 35.62
CA VAL A 8 58.95 11.39 36.19
C VAL A 8 58.46 12.79 35.80
N LEU A 9 58.12 13.61 36.80
CA LEU A 9 57.91 15.04 36.64
C LEU A 9 59.24 15.66 36.19
N VAL A 10 59.33 16.08 34.93
CA VAL A 10 60.38 16.98 34.48
C VAL A 10 59.95 18.39 34.90
N PHE A 11 60.36 18.80 36.10
CA PHE A 11 60.49 20.22 36.43
C PHE A 11 61.60 20.77 35.53
N ALA A 12 61.23 21.53 34.49
CA ALA A 12 62.18 22.36 33.78
C ALA A 12 62.67 23.42 34.77
N LEU A 13 63.92 23.27 35.23
CA LEU A 13 64.70 24.38 35.77
C LEU A 13 64.76 25.46 34.70
N ILE A 14 64.03 26.55 34.92
CA ILE A 14 64.29 27.81 34.23
C ILE A 14 65.63 28.32 34.77
N SER A 15 66.62 28.37 33.89
CA SER A 15 67.89 29.02 34.13
C SER A 15 67.65 30.50 34.46
N PHE A 16 68.02 30.91 35.68
CA PHE A 16 68.07 32.31 36.09
C PHE A 16 69.10 33.08 35.25
N ALA A 17 68.65 33.77 34.20
CA ALA A 17 69.20 35.09 33.91
C ALA A 17 68.82 35.99 35.09
N GLY A 18 69.74 36.83 35.58
CA GLY A 18 69.68 37.52 36.89
C GLY A 18 68.27 37.89 37.36
N ALA A 19 67.89 37.43 38.56
CA ALA A 19 66.56 37.62 39.11
C ALA A 19 66.16 39.10 39.07
N ALA A 20 65.14 39.42 38.26
CA ALA A 20 64.44 40.69 38.34
C ALA A 20 64.09 40.98 39.80
N ARG A 21 64.51 42.14 40.31
CA ARG A 21 64.15 42.59 41.66
C ARG A 21 62.62 42.69 41.73
N GLY A 22 62.03 42.25 42.83
CA GLY A 22 60.58 42.25 43.00
C GLY A 22 60.14 43.38 43.93
N ASP A 23 59.33 44.29 43.41
CA ASP A 23 58.77 45.39 44.19
C ASP A 23 57.40 44.96 44.72
N THR A 24 57.22 45.07 46.04
CA THR A 24 55.97 44.67 46.70
C THR A 24 55.08 45.89 46.93
N TRP A 25 53.83 45.82 46.48
CA TRP A 25 52.82 46.85 46.72
C TRP A 25 52.51 46.95 48.22
N LEU A 26 52.69 48.14 48.81
CA LEU A 26 52.52 48.37 50.24
C LEU A 26 51.07 48.66 50.66
N GLY A 27 50.19 49.04 49.72
CA GLY A 27 48.76 49.22 49.99
C GLY A 27 48.41 50.21 51.12
N GLY A 28 49.16 51.32 51.21
CA GLY A 28 48.97 52.41 52.18
C GLY A 28 47.90 53.44 51.78
N ALA A 29 48.13 54.72 52.10
CA ALA A 29 47.18 55.82 51.80
C ALA A 29 47.09 56.21 50.31
N VAL A 30 47.88 55.60 49.43
CA VAL A 30 48.01 55.98 48.01
C VAL A 30 47.55 54.81 47.13
N THR A 31 46.73 55.11 46.13
CA THR A 31 46.24 54.15 45.13
C THR A 31 47.01 54.20 43.81
N ASP A 32 47.75 55.28 43.55
CA ASP A 32 48.47 55.52 42.29
C ASP A 32 49.67 54.58 42.13
N TRP A 33 49.67 53.78 41.05
CA TRP A 33 50.74 52.87 40.66
C TRP A 33 52.11 53.53 40.62
N PHE A 34 52.20 54.78 40.15
CA PHE A 34 53.49 55.47 39.94
C PHE A 34 54.03 56.17 41.18
N SER A 35 53.32 56.08 42.31
CA SER A 35 53.79 56.64 43.57
C SER A 35 54.93 55.80 44.15
N ALA A 36 56.13 56.37 44.32
CA ALA A 36 57.27 55.67 44.91
C ALA A 36 57.00 55.17 46.34
N VAL A 37 56.10 55.82 47.09
CA VAL A 37 55.70 55.38 48.45
C VAL A 37 54.70 54.23 48.45
N ALA A 38 54.18 53.83 47.29
CA ALA A 38 53.30 52.67 47.15
C ALA A 38 54.05 51.34 47.05
N TRP A 39 55.38 51.35 46.93
CA TRP A 39 56.24 50.18 46.72
C TRP A 39 57.30 50.03 47.82
N SER A 40 57.67 48.80 48.16
CA SER A 40 58.63 48.46 49.22
C SER A 40 60.09 48.85 48.92
N ASP A 41 60.42 49.05 47.64
CA ASP A 41 61.69 49.64 47.22
C ASP A 41 61.43 51.13 46.91
N LEU A 42 61.94 52.04 47.75
CA LEU A 42 61.73 53.48 47.62
C LEU A 42 62.40 54.10 46.37
N LEU A 43 62.92 53.26 45.45
CA LEU A 43 63.51 53.65 44.18
C LEU A 43 62.48 53.98 43.08
N GLY A 44 61.20 53.71 43.31
CA GLY A 44 60.11 54.08 42.39
C GLY A 44 59.16 52.91 42.08
N PRO A 45 58.21 53.10 41.16
CA PRO A 45 57.36 52.03 40.66
C PRO A 45 58.17 51.00 39.84
N PRO A 46 57.78 49.72 39.83
CA PRO A 46 58.50 48.67 39.12
C PRO A 46 58.64 48.97 37.63
N THR A 47 59.86 48.76 37.13
CA THR A 47 60.26 49.02 35.74
C THR A 47 60.20 47.75 34.88
N ALA A 48 60.55 47.88 33.59
CA ALA A 48 60.55 46.77 32.63
C ALA A 48 61.54 45.63 32.97
N SER A 49 62.42 45.81 33.95
CA SER A 49 63.34 44.78 34.46
C SER A 49 62.95 44.21 35.84
N GLU A 50 61.81 44.63 36.40
CA GLU A 50 61.37 44.30 37.76
C GLU A 50 60.02 43.55 37.76
N ASN A 51 59.77 42.81 38.84
CA ASN A 51 58.48 42.15 39.08
C ASN A 51 57.60 43.05 39.95
N ALA A 52 56.30 43.11 39.64
CA ALA A 52 55.31 43.75 40.50
C ALA A 52 54.58 42.70 41.34
N ILE A 53 54.66 42.80 42.67
CA ILE A 53 54.11 41.81 43.60
C ILE A 53 53.06 42.47 44.50
N PHE A 54 51.82 42.04 44.39
CA PHE A 54 50.73 42.36 45.31
C PHE A 54 50.57 41.18 46.25
N ALA A 55 51.21 41.23 47.41
CA ALA A 55 51.21 40.13 48.37
C ALA A 55 49.94 40.12 49.25
N ARG A 56 49.61 38.93 49.75
CA ARG A 56 48.52 38.72 50.73
C ARG A 56 48.76 39.46 52.04
N THR A 57 49.99 39.40 52.54
CA THR A 57 50.47 40.16 53.70
C THR A 57 51.77 40.84 53.34
N VAL A 58 51.90 42.09 53.77
CA VAL A 58 53.09 42.91 53.53
C VAL A 58 53.66 43.25 54.91
N PHE A 59 54.89 42.82 55.20
CA PHE A 59 55.51 42.95 56.53
C PHE A 59 54.64 42.45 57.71
N GLY A 60 53.84 41.40 57.48
CA GLY A 60 52.99 40.79 58.52
C GLY A 60 51.64 41.47 58.74
N VAL A 61 51.29 42.52 57.98
CA VAL A 61 49.98 43.17 58.02
C VAL A 61 49.21 42.97 56.72
N THR A 62 47.88 42.89 56.83
CA THR A 62 46.97 42.92 55.68
C THR A 62 46.99 44.33 55.07
N PRO A 63 47.14 44.48 53.74
CA PRO A 63 47.08 45.78 53.07
C PRO A 63 45.80 46.54 53.43
N VAL A 64 45.92 47.83 53.76
CA VAL A 64 44.80 48.67 54.22
C VAL A 64 43.97 49.18 53.04
N ASN A 65 44.61 49.40 51.89
CA ASN A 65 43.98 49.81 50.64
C ASN A 65 44.29 48.81 49.52
N SER A 66 43.23 48.22 48.96
CA SER A 66 43.31 47.25 47.87
C SER A 66 42.98 47.86 46.49
N SER A 67 42.74 49.18 46.42
CA SER A 67 42.52 49.90 45.16
C SER A 67 43.83 50.33 44.54
N VAL A 68 43.99 50.06 43.25
CA VAL A 68 45.17 50.37 42.44
C VAL A 68 44.72 51.16 41.22
N SER A 69 45.22 52.38 41.08
CA SER A 69 44.97 53.27 39.97
C SER A 69 46.18 53.30 39.05
N LEU A 70 45.96 53.06 37.75
CA LEU A 70 46.98 53.12 36.71
C LEU A 70 46.70 54.33 35.80
N PRO A 71 47.30 55.50 36.07
CA PRO A 71 47.06 56.72 35.29
C PRO A 71 47.81 56.76 33.94
N GLY A 72 48.60 55.75 33.60
CA GLY A 72 49.39 55.70 32.36
C GLY A 72 49.97 54.30 32.11
N ASN A 73 50.65 54.11 30.97
CA ASN A 73 51.19 52.79 30.61
C ASN A 73 52.34 52.37 31.51
N ALA A 74 52.40 51.08 31.85
CA ALA A 74 53.49 50.49 32.62
C ALA A 74 53.96 49.17 31.97
N THR A 75 55.26 48.90 32.06
CA THR A 75 55.87 47.66 31.59
C THR A 75 56.70 47.06 32.71
N ILE A 76 56.50 45.77 32.98
CA ILE A 76 57.13 44.98 34.04
C ILE A 76 57.49 43.59 33.52
N VAL A 77 58.28 42.82 34.27
CA VAL A 77 58.62 41.43 33.91
C VAL A 77 57.45 40.49 34.23
N ASN A 78 57.07 40.37 35.51
CA ASN A 78 55.93 39.58 35.97
C ASN A 78 55.01 40.41 36.86
N LEU A 79 53.71 40.12 36.80
CA LEU A 79 52.72 40.59 37.78
C LEU A 79 52.26 39.40 38.63
N THR A 80 52.38 39.50 39.94
CA THR A 80 51.82 38.51 40.87
C THR A 80 50.83 39.20 41.80
N VAL A 81 49.57 38.77 41.80
CA VAL A 81 48.51 39.28 42.68
C VAL A 81 47.99 38.16 43.56
N ASP A 82 48.35 38.15 44.85
CA ASP A 82 47.85 37.20 45.85
C ASP A 82 46.84 37.88 46.78
N ILE A 83 45.58 37.46 46.71
CA ILE A 83 44.44 38.17 47.27
C ILE A 83 44.37 38.04 48.81
N PRO A 84 44.18 39.13 49.58
CA PRO A 84 43.90 39.07 51.01
C PRO A 84 42.46 38.62 51.32
N SER A 85 42.27 37.94 52.46
CA SER A 85 41.02 37.27 52.84
C SER A 85 39.82 38.18 53.16
N SER A 86 40.00 39.51 53.16
CA SER A 86 38.99 40.51 53.56
C SER A 86 38.75 41.65 52.55
N THR A 87 39.71 41.94 51.67
CA THR A 87 39.70 43.14 50.79
C THR A 87 40.41 42.82 49.48
N PRO A 88 39.68 42.32 48.46
CA PRO A 88 40.27 41.97 47.17
C PRO A 88 40.86 43.18 46.42
N TYR A 89 41.87 42.93 45.59
CA TYR A 89 42.48 43.99 44.77
C TYR A 89 41.53 44.46 43.65
N VAL A 90 41.47 45.78 43.47
CA VAL A 90 40.67 46.47 42.44
C VAL A 90 41.62 47.31 41.60
N PHE A 91 41.85 46.93 40.35
CA PHE A 91 42.66 47.67 39.40
C PHE A 91 41.76 48.55 38.53
N THR A 92 42.10 49.83 38.45
CA THR A 92 41.39 50.85 37.65
C THR A 92 42.40 51.58 36.79
N GLY A 93 42.17 51.63 35.47
CA GLY A 93 42.97 52.45 34.57
C GLY A 93 42.27 53.75 34.19
N SER A 94 43.07 54.75 33.83
CA SER A 94 42.58 55.88 33.04
C SER A 94 42.41 55.44 31.58
N ASN A 95 41.27 55.77 30.95
CA ASN A 95 40.81 55.40 29.60
C ASN A 95 41.92 54.95 28.60
N GLY A 96 42.28 53.66 28.64
CA GLY A 96 43.23 53.05 27.70
C GLY A 96 44.64 52.78 28.25
N ALA A 97 44.87 52.96 29.55
CA ALA A 97 46.13 52.59 30.19
C ALA A 97 46.44 51.09 29.96
N VAL A 98 47.67 50.80 29.55
CA VAL A 98 48.15 49.44 29.26
C VAL A 98 49.19 49.03 30.30
N LEU A 99 48.89 47.95 31.03
CA LEU A 99 49.87 47.24 31.85
C LEU A 99 50.41 46.05 31.06
N THR A 100 51.70 46.09 30.74
CA THR A 100 52.39 45.02 30.01
C THR A 100 53.29 44.24 30.94
N ALA A 101 53.07 42.93 31.06
CA ALA A 101 54.02 41.99 31.65
C ALA A 101 54.74 41.27 30.51
N THR A 102 56.07 41.35 30.45
CA THR A 102 56.83 40.72 29.34
C THR A 102 56.95 39.20 29.48
N SER A 103 56.62 38.64 30.65
CA SER A 103 56.67 37.20 30.94
C SER A 103 55.30 36.63 31.28
N GLN A 104 54.75 36.89 32.47
CA GLN A 104 53.41 36.39 32.84
C GLN A 104 52.69 37.27 33.88
N MET A 105 51.37 37.07 34.00
CA MET A 105 50.55 37.61 35.07
C MET A 105 49.88 36.46 35.83
N ASP A 106 50.04 36.41 37.16
CA ASP A 106 49.43 35.42 38.04
C ASP A 106 48.46 36.10 39.01
N PHE A 107 47.19 35.69 39.00
CA PHE A 107 46.18 36.04 40.00
C PHE A 107 45.96 34.82 40.90
N LEU A 108 46.36 34.93 42.15
CA LEU A 108 46.42 33.87 43.14
C LEU A 108 45.44 34.15 44.28
N ASN A 109 44.91 33.08 44.85
CA ASN A 109 44.15 33.13 46.08
C ASN A 109 44.67 32.04 47.05
N THR A 110 45.83 32.26 47.66
CA THR A 110 46.46 31.22 48.49
C THR A 110 45.62 30.80 49.72
N ASP A 111 44.59 31.56 50.11
CA ASP A 111 43.65 31.19 51.18
C ASP A 111 42.48 30.30 50.74
N ARG A 112 42.29 30.13 49.43
CA ARG A 112 41.27 29.30 48.77
C ARG A 112 39.80 29.63 49.11
N ARG A 113 39.50 30.82 49.64
CA ARG A 113 38.12 31.27 49.90
C ARG A 113 37.46 31.71 48.60
N ALA A 114 36.29 31.15 48.31
CA ALA A 114 35.56 31.35 47.04
C ALA A 114 35.05 32.79 46.79
N SER A 115 35.14 33.69 47.77
CA SER A 115 34.67 35.09 47.68
C SER A 115 35.73 36.08 47.18
N ASN A 116 36.95 35.63 46.89
CA ASN A 116 38.07 36.51 46.56
C ASN A 116 38.08 36.85 45.06
N VAL A 117 37.63 38.07 44.74
CA VAL A 117 37.48 38.58 43.36
C VAL A 117 38.45 39.73 43.10
N THR A 118 39.47 39.50 42.27
CA THR A 118 40.24 40.60 41.71
C THR A 118 39.46 41.23 40.57
N SER A 119 39.21 42.53 40.66
CA SER A 119 38.54 43.26 39.58
C SER A 119 39.53 44.12 38.79
N VAL A 120 39.38 44.13 37.48
CA VAL A 120 40.17 44.95 36.56
C VAL A 120 39.21 45.75 35.71
N SER A 121 39.42 47.07 35.66
CA SER A 121 38.50 47.97 34.96
C SER A 121 39.19 49.11 34.22
N SER A 122 38.60 49.49 33.10
CA SER A 122 39.01 50.64 32.27
C SER A 122 40.49 50.62 31.82
N MET A 123 41.07 49.42 31.66
CA MET A 123 42.48 49.24 31.30
C MET A 123 42.72 48.01 30.41
N ARG A 124 43.92 47.94 29.84
CA ARG A 124 44.39 46.77 29.08
C ARG A 124 45.51 46.04 29.82
N LEU A 125 45.39 44.72 29.90
CA LEU A 125 46.46 43.82 30.33
C LEU A 125 47.08 43.17 29.09
N ASN A 126 48.39 43.26 28.95
CA ASN A 126 49.14 42.61 27.87
C ASN A 126 50.20 41.68 28.46
N THR A 127 50.16 40.40 28.12
CA THR A 127 51.09 39.41 28.67
C THR A 127 51.19 38.18 27.79
N PRO A 128 52.35 37.51 27.66
CA PRO A 128 52.39 36.20 27.00
C PRO A 128 51.50 35.14 27.66
N ALA A 129 51.38 35.16 29.00
CA ALA A 129 50.56 34.21 29.75
C ALA A 129 49.84 34.88 30.91
N LEU A 130 48.58 34.48 31.15
CA LEU A 130 47.80 34.87 32.31
C LEU A 130 47.27 33.62 33.02
N PHE A 131 47.49 33.52 34.34
CA PHE A 131 47.01 32.42 35.16
C PHE A 131 46.10 32.92 36.28
N VAL A 132 44.97 32.27 36.49
CA VAL A 132 44.08 32.46 37.64
C VAL A 132 44.10 31.19 38.49
N ARG A 133 44.56 31.29 39.74
CA ARG A 133 44.93 30.12 40.55
C ARG A 133 44.28 30.09 41.92
N HIS A 134 44.13 28.89 42.48
CA HIS A 134 43.75 28.65 43.87
C HIS A 134 42.35 29.19 44.25
N ASN A 135 41.34 29.00 43.39
CA ASN A 135 39.97 29.49 43.61
C ASN A 135 39.86 31.03 43.59
N ALA A 136 40.79 31.70 42.90
CA ALA A 136 40.70 33.13 42.61
C ALA A 136 39.67 33.40 41.51
N VAL A 137 39.00 34.55 41.59
CA VAL A 137 38.15 35.07 40.51
C VAL A 137 38.79 36.31 39.90
N LEU A 138 39.04 36.32 38.59
CA LEU A 138 39.41 37.52 37.84
C LEU A 138 38.18 38.07 37.13
N SER A 139 37.69 39.23 37.57
CA SER A 139 36.52 39.90 36.99
C SER A 139 36.94 41.11 36.16
N LEU A 140 36.63 41.09 34.86
CA LEU A 140 36.92 42.15 33.91
C LEU A 140 35.68 43.00 33.67
N ASN A 141 35.82 44.33 33.78
CA ASN A 141 34.74 45.30 33.54
C ASN A 141 35.26 46.49 32.71
N ASN A 142 34.82 46.66 31.46
CA ASN A 142 35.42 47.57 30.47
C ASN A 142 36.96 47.41 30.37
N ALA A 143 37.45 46.17 30.46
CA ALA A 143 38.88 45.87 30.42
C ALA A 143 39.21 44.89 29.30
N THR A 144 40.40 45.02 28.72
CA THR A 144 40.87 44.11 27.67
C THR A 144 42.07 43.31 28.14
N VAL A 145 42.04 42.00 27.99
CA VAL A 145 43.22 41.14 28.14
C VAL A 145 43.71 40.75 26.75
N THR A 146 45.00 40.91 26.49
CA THR A 146 45.67 40.40 25.29
C THR A 146 46.77 39.45 25.73
N THR A 147 46.68 38.19 25.31
CA THR A 147 47.62 37.15 25.73
C THR A 147 47.81 36.05 24.71
N ASN A 148 48.88 35.25 24.83
CA ASN A 148 48.99 34.02 24.05
C ASN A 148 48.20 32.89 24.69
N SER A 149 48.16 32.85 26.03
CA SER A 149 47.43 31.83 26.78
C SER A 149 46.80 32.44 28.02
N ILE A 150 45.55 32.10 28.27
CA ILE A 150 44.88 32.36 29.55
C ILE A 150 44.43 31.05 30.18
N ARG A 151 44.78 30.81 31.45
CA ARG A 151 44.53 29.53 32.11
C ARG A 151 43.97 29.70 33.51
N THR A 152 43.15 28.74 33.92
CA THR A 152 42.81 28.58 35.33
C THR A 152 43.46 27.31 35.89
N THR A 153 44.07 27.41 37.06
CA THR A 153 44.64 26.25 37.76
C THR A 153 44.05 26.17 39.17
N GLU A 154 43.79 24.99 39.72
CA GLU A 154 43.25 24.87 41.09
C GLU A 154 41.98 25.71 41.32
N ASP A 155 40.89 25.41 40.59
CA ASP A 155 39.55 26.00 40.77
C ASP A 155 39.39 27.50 40.43
N GLY A 156 40.31 28.11 39.67
CA GLY A 156 40.18 29.52 39.26
C GLY A 156 38.98 29.81 38.33
N ARG A 157 38.46 31.05 38.39
CA ARG A 157 37.39 31.55 37.51
C ARG A 157 37.77 32.87 36.83
N ILE A 158 37.42 33.02 35.57
CA ILE A 158 37.51 34.29 34.82
C ILE A 158 36.11 34.75 34.46
N GLU A 159 35.80 36.02 34.70
CA GLU A 159 34.52 36.65 34.33
C GLU A 159 34.79 37.82 33.38
N VAL A 160 34.22 37.76 32.18
CA VAL A 160 34.35 38.78 31.14
C VAL A 160 32.99 39.47 30.99
N SER A 161 32.88 40.72 31.43
CA SER A 161 31.59 41.43 31.49
C SER A 161 31.71 42.85 30.95
N SER A 162 30.58 43.49 30.62
CA SER A 162 30.47 44.95 30.53
C SER A 162 31.53 45.60 29.63
N GLY A 163 31.50 45.36 28.32
CA GLY A 163 32.45 45.92 27.36
C GLY A 163 33.88 45.35 27.43
N SER A 164 34.11 44.31 28.24
CA SER A 164 35.42 43.66 28.36
C SER A 164 35.68 42.66 27.23
N SER A 165 36.96 42.48 26.88
CA SER A 165 37.35 41.44 25.93
C SER A 165 38.58 40.66 26.41
N VAL A 166 38.59 39.35 26.16
CA VAL A 166 39.78 38.51 26.29
C VAL A 166 40.20 38.08 24.90
N GLN A 167 41.33 38.59 24.41
CA GLN A 167 41.91 38.27 23.12
C GLN A 167 43.10 37.34 23.35
N THR A 168 42.96 36.08 22.96
CA THR A 168 43.97 35.04 23.24
C THR A 168 44.27 34.16 22.03
N LEU A 169 45.48 33.59 21.96
CA LEU A 169 45.73 32.48 21.01
C LEU A 169 45.05 31.20 21.51
N SER A 170 45.07 30.93 22.82
CA SER A 170 44.40 29.76 23.41
C SER A 170 43.98 29.98 24.86
N TYR A 171 43.11 29.13 25.38
CA TYR A 171 42.80 29.09 26.81
C TYR A 171 42.69 27.67 27.34
N GLY A 172 42.75 27.50 28.65
CA GLY A 172 42.77 26.16 29.25
C GLY A 172 42.43 26.10 30.73
N PHE A 173 42.01 24.91 31.17
CA PHE A 173 41.65 24.61 32.55
C PHE A 173 42.44 23.39 33.02
N ASP A 174 43.19 23.51 34.11
CA ASP A 174 43.95 22.37 34.65
C ASP A 174 43.09 21.49 35.57
N GLN A 175 41.95 22.01 36.06
CA GLN A 175 40.99 21.30 36.91
C GLN A 175 39.56 21.30 36.32
N PRO A 176 38.72 20.29 36.61
CA PRO A 176 37.33 20.21 36.11
C PRO A 176 36.42 21.36 36.55
N SER A 177 36.72 21.97 37.68
CA SER A 177 36.07 23.13 38.31
C SER A 177 36.45 24.47 37.67
N GLY A 178 37.51 24.51 36.86
CA GLY A 178 37.97 25.73 36.21
C GLY A 178 36.90 26.28 35.28
N GLU A 179 36.69 27.60 35.31
CA GLU A 179 35.56 28.23 34.63
C GLU A 179 35.94 29.56 33.96
N LEU A 180 35.48 29.76 32.73
CA LEU A 180 35.50 31.04 32.05
C LEU A 180 34.06 31.42 31.70
N ARG A 181 33.59 32.55 32.24
CA ARG A 181 32.27 33.11 31.98
C ARG A 181 32.38 34.34 31.09
N VAL A 182 31.66 34.33 30.00
CA VAL A 182 31.42 35.51 29.18
C VAL A 182 29.99 35.98 29.46
N ASN A 183 29.88 37.12 30.15
CA ASN A 183 28.61 37.72 30.53
C ASN A 183 28.16 38.76 29.49
N SER A 184 26.98 39.34 29.71
CA SER A 184 26.45 40.41 28.87
C SER A 184 27.48 41.51 28.59
N GLY A 185 27.67 41.82 27.31
CA GLY A 185 28.64 42.81 26.82
C GLY A 185 30.11 42.38 26.90
N GLY A 186 30.41 41.14 27.32
CA GLY A 186 31.75 40.57 27.28
C GLY A 186 32.04 39.80 25.99
N GLU A 187 33.31 39.74 25.59
CA GLU A 187 33.79 39.00 24.42
C GLU A 187 34.98 38.09 24.79
N LEU A 188 34.92 36.81 24.41
CA LEU A 188 36.09 35.93 24.33
C LEU A 188 36.47 35.78 22.86
N ARG A 189 37.67 36.23 22.49
CA ARG A 189 38.22 36.13 21.13
C ARG A 189 39.40 35.17 21.10
N VAL A 190 39.30 34.11 20.29
CA VAL A 190 40.31 33.03 20.22
C VAL A 190 40.94 33.00 18.84
N ALA A 191 42.26 33.07 18.74
CA ALA A 191 42.98 33.20 17.47
C ALA A 191 43.84 31.98 17.09
N GLY A 192 43.88 30.95 17.92
CA GLY A 192 44.61 29.70 17.66
C GLY A 192 43.84 28.48 18.14
N ASP A 193 44.27 27.31 17.65
CA ASP A 193 43.65 26.03 17.99
C ASP A 193 43.62 25.82 19.50
N THR A 194 42.44 25.50 20.01
CA THR A 194 42.20 25.34 21.44
C THR A 194 41.58 23.98 21.72
N LYS A 195 42.26 23.16 22.51
CA LYS A 195 41.77 21.88 23.01
C LYS A 195 41.63 21.91 24.52
N LEU A 196 40.39 21.83 24.99
CA LEU A 196 40.03 21.75 26.40
C LEU A 196 39.72 20.30 26.74
N VAL A 197 40.29 19.77 27.81
CA VAL A 197 40.05 18.39 28.26
C VAL A 197 39.14 18.29 29.50
N ARG A 198 38.80 19.45 30.06
CA ARG A 198 38.04 19.65 31.31
C ARG A 198 37.64 21.13 31.43
N GLY A 199 36.85 21.45 32.45
CA GLY A 199 36.44 22.82 32.77
C GLY A 199 35.20 23.26 31.99
N LEU A 200 34.70 24.44 32.35
CA LEU A 200 33.49 25.02 31.78
C LEU A 200 33.79 26.36 31.10
N THR A 201 33.45 26.46 29.82
CA THR A 201 33.28 27.74 29.14
C THR A 201 31.79 28.03 29.08
N ARG A 202 31.35 29.12 29.73
CA ARG A 202 29.94 29.53 29.72
C ARG A 202 29.81 30.89 29.07
N VAL A 203 28.98 30.97 28.03
CA VAL A 203 28.58 32.21 27.38
C VAL A 203 27.14 32.49 27.80
N ASN A 204 26.99 33.42 28.74
CA ASN A 204 25.69 33.86 29.22
C ASN A 204 25.03 34.80 28.20
N SER A 205 23.73 35.09 28.39
CA SER A 205 22.97 35.95 27.49
C SER A 205 23.65 37.31 27.28
N GLY A 206 23.79 37.70 26.00
CA GLY A 206 24.50 38.90 25.57
C GLY A 206 26.03 38.84 25.61
N GLY A 207 26.63 37.72 25.97
CA GLY A 207 28.07 37.46 25.82
C GLY A 207 28.42 36.89 24.44
N GLN A 208 29.68 37.03 24.01
CA GLN A 208 30.13 36.57 22.69
C GLN A 208 31.39 35.69 22.78
N LEU A 209 31.40 34.59 22.03
CA LEU A 209 32.58 33.79 21.73
C LEU A 209 32.86 33.93 20.24
N ASN A 210 34.01 34.50 19.89
CA ASN A 210 34.43 34.73 18.51
C ASN A 210 35.77 34.02 18.26
N ALA A 211 35.82 33.08 17.33
CA ALA A 211 37.05 32.43 16.89
C ALA A 211 37.53 32.98 15.55
N ALA A 212 38.86 33.09 15.39
CA ALA A 212 39.45 33.49 14.13
C ALA A 212 39.28 32.39 13.07
N SER A 213 39.27 32.82 11.81
CA SER A 213 39.21 31.91 10.67
C SER A 213 40.32 30.85 10.71
N GLY A 214 39.94 29.58 10.57
CA GLY A 214 40.84 28.43 10.55
C GLY A 214 41.11 27.79 11.92
N VAL A 215 40.45 28.26 12.98
CA VAL A 215 40.64 27.74 14.35
C VAL A 215 39.82 26.47 14.59
N ASP A 216 40.46 25.47 15.21
CA ASP A 216 39.82 24.33 15.85
C ASP A 216 39.47 24.66 17.32
N LEU A 217 38.18 24.62 17.68
CA LEU A 217 37.70 24.68 19.06
C LEU A 217 37.25 23.29 19.53
N GLU A 218 38.13 22.57 20.21
CA GLU A 218 37.91 21.20 20.68
C GLU A 218 37.60 21.14 22.18
N TYR A 219 36.38 20.71 22.50
CA TYR A 219 35.94 20.33 23.84
C TYR A 219 36.01 18.81 23.94
N ASN A 220 37.00 18.34 24.70
CA ASN A 220 37.38 16.93 24.86
C ASN A 220 37.11 16.45 26.29
N GLY A 221 36.80 15.17 26.48
CA GLY A 221 36.80 14.56 27.81
C GLY A 221 35.70 15.12 28.69
N ALA A 222 36.04 15.80 29.78
CA ALA A 222 35.08 16.41 30.69
C ALA A 222 34.86 17.92 30.41
N ALA A 223 35.37 18.44 29.29
CA ALA A 223 35.22 19.84 28.93
C ALA A 223 33.78 20.15 28.48
N ARG A 224 33.28 21.32 28.89
CA ARG A 224 31.91 21.75 28.59
C ARG A 224 31.89 23.16 27.98
N LEU A 225 31.13 23.33 26.91
CA LEU A 225 30.75 24.63 26.34
C LEU A 225 29.25 24.83 26.51
N GLU A 226 28.85 25.90 27.17
CA GLU A 226 27.45 26.24 27.39
C GLU A 226 27.15 27.62 26.82
N PHE A 227 26.24 27.70 25.84
CA PHE A 227 25.61 28.93 25.40
C PHE A 227 24.24 29.04 26.07
N ALA A 228 23.98 30.15 26.78
CA ALA A 228 22.67 30.38 27.40
C ALA A 228 21.57 30.55 26.35
N ASP A 229 21.90 31.21 25.23
CA ASP A 229 20.98 31.48 24.12
C ASP A 229 21.41 30.63 22.89
N SER A 230 21.80 31.29 21.80
CA SER A 230 22.20 30.68 20.53
C SER A 230 23.68 30.94 20.19
N HIS A 231 24.19 30.19 19.21
CA HIS A 231 25.51 30.44 18.63
C HIS A 231 25.54 30.13 17.13
N THR A 232 26.25 30.96 16.37
CA THR A 232 26.59 30.69 14.97
C THR A 232 28.09 30.43 14.90
N VAL A 233 28.47 29.27 14.36
CA VAL A 233 29.88 28.92 14.16
C VAL A 233 30.52 29.92 13.19
N ASP A 234 31.60 30.55 13.65
CA ASP A 234 32.35 31.56 12.89
C ASP A 234 32.93 31.02 11.58
N ASN A 235 33.26 31.96 10.68
CA ASN A 235 33.77 31.64 9.36
C ASN A 235 35.12 30.90 9.40
N PHE A 236 35.16 29.75 8.74
CA PHE A 236 36.22 28.74 8.73
C PHE A 236 36.58 28.16 10.09
N VAL A 237 35.67 28.18 11.07
CA VAL A 237 35.91 27.58 12.39
C VAL A 237 35.37 26.15 12.45
N HIS A 238 36.11 25.27 13.12
CA HIS A 238 35.70 23.89 13.40
C HIS A 238 35.38 23.72 14.88
N LEU A 239 34.09 23.61 15.20
CA LEU A 239 33.63 23.32 16.55
C LEU A 239 33.58 21.79 16.78
N LYS A 240 34.21 21.31 17.86
CA LYS A 240 34.39 19.87 18.09
C LYS A 240 34.02 19.47 19.52
N ALA A 241 33.11 18.52 19.67
CA ALA A 241 32.87 17.76 20.90
C ALA A 241 33.50 16.36 20.73
N THR A 242 34.47 16.01 21.56
CA THR A 242 35.26 14.77 21.41
C THR A 242 35.46 14.01 22.72
N GLY A 243 35.56 12.68 22.66
CA GLY A 243 35.97 11.85 23.80
C GLY A 243 35.21 12.06 25.12
N GLY A 244 33.93 12.44 25.07
CA GLY A 244 33.10 12.78 26.24
C GLY A 244 32.69 14.25 26.35
N GLY A 245 33.28 15.16 25.57
CA GLY A 245 33.01 16.60 25.66
C GLY A 245 31.57 16.96 25.32
N ASP A 246 31.06 18.00 25.96
CA ASP A 246 29.64 18.40 25.92
C ASP A 246 29.48 19.86 25.47
N ILE A 247 28.69 20.08 24.42
CA ILE A 247 28.34 21.40 23.90
C ILE A 247 26.83 21.58 24.00
N THR A 248 26.39 22.65 24.63
CA THR A 248 24.96 22.95 24.79
C THR A 248 24.62 24.39 24.41
N ALA A 249 23.42 24.57 23.84
CA ALA A 249 22.81 25.87 23.57
C ALA A 249 21.35 25.85 24.03
N GLY A 250 20.89 26.93 24.68
CA GLY A 250 19.49 27.08 25.10
C GLY A 250 18.53 27.23 23.92
N GLU A 251 19.00 27.78 22.81
CA GLU A 251 18.28 27.91 21.56
C GLU A 251 18.89 27.01 20.48
N TYR A 252 19.58 27.59 19.49
CA TYR A 252 20.08 26.92 18.30
C TYR A 252 21.60 26.98 18.19
N ILE A 253 22.17 26.05 17.40
CA ILE A 253 23.56 26.13 16.92
C ILE A 253 23.56 26.09 15.41
N ASP A 254 23.89 27.23 14.81
CA ASP A 254 24.01 27.38 13.37
C ASP A 254 25.41 27.00 12.91
N VAL A 255 25.47 26.22 11.83
CA VAL A 255 26.73 25.79 11.22
C VAL A 255 26.69 26.24 9.78
N GLY A 256 27.64 27.09 9.41
CA GLY A 256 27.72 27.59 8.05
C GLY A 256 26.53 28.48 7.63
N ASN A 257 25.91 29.23 8.55
CA ASN A 257 24.84 30.18 8.22
C ASN A 257 25.46 31.57 7.97
N GLY A 258 25.59 31.96 6.71
CA GLY A 258 26.28 33.19 6.28
C GLY A 258 27.82 33.09 6.28
N ALA A 259 28.38 32.02 6.82
CA ALA A 259 29.80 31.74 6.98
C ALA A 259 30.12 30.30 6.55
N ILE A 260 31.38 29.91 6.35
CA ILE A 260 31.77 28.50 6.17
C ILE A 260 32.06 27.93 7.55
N GLY A 261 31.44 26.83 7.97
CA GLY A 261 31.66 26.29 9.31
C GLY A 261 31.62 24.77 9.35
N SER A 262 32.30 24.17 10.32
CA SER A 262 32.22 22.73 10.55
C SER A 262 31.93 22.38 12.00
N LEU A 263 31.21 21.26 12.18
CA LEU A 263 30.86 20.69 13.46
C LEU A 263 31.28 19.21 13.50
N THR A 264 31.87 18.77 14.60
CA THR A 264 32.12 17.34 14.84
C THR A 264 31.74 16.92 16.25
N VAL A 265 30.95 15.86 16.36
CA VAL A 265 30.59 15.22 17.63
C VAL A 265 31.04 13.76 17.55
N THR A 266 32.14 13.42 18.23
CA THR A 266 32.76 12.09 18.07
C THR A 266 33.28 11.47 19.36
N GLY A 267 32.98 10.19 19.55
CA GLY A 267 33.40 9.42 20.72
C GLY A 267 32.27 9.25 21.72
N ALA A 268 32.30 8.13 22.44
CA ALA A 268 31.29 7.82 23.44
C ALA A 268 31.21 8.92 24.50
N GLY A 269 29.98 9.34 24.81
CA GLY A 269 29.71 10.41 25.77
C GLY A 269 29.83 11.82 25.20
N SER A 270 30.35 12.01 23.98
CA SER A 270 30.36 13.34 23.36
C SER A 270 28.97 13.76 22.91
N THR A 271 28.59 14.98 23.28
CA THR A 271 27.25 15.52 23.04
C THR A 271 27.28 16.90 22.42
N LEU A 272 26.32 17.14 21.54
CA LEU A 272 25.84 18.47 21.19
C LEU A 272 24.34 18.52 21.43
N THR A 273 23.86 19.53 22.17
CA THR A 273 22.43 19.71 22.45
C THR A 273 22.00 21.16 22.20
N ALA A 274 21.11 21.39 21.24
CA ALA A 274 20.45 22.69 21.02
C ALA A 274 18.96 22.55 21.36
N GLN A 275 18.49 23.29 22.36
CA GLN A 275 17.26 22.96 23.09
C GLN A 275 15.98 23.56 22.50
N SER A 276 16.04 24.70 21.81
CA SER A 276 14.84 25.37 21.30
C SER A 276 15.10 26.12 19.99
N ASN A 277 14.06 26.31 19.17
CA ASN A 277 14.17 26.99 17.86
C ASN A 277 14.96 26.19 16.80
N VAL A 278 15.10 26.75 15.61
CA VAL A 278 15.66 26.10 14.42
C VAL A 278 17.17 26.27 14.35
N SER A 279 17.90 25.17 14.23
CA SER A 279 19.32 25.19 13.86
C SER A 279 19.48 25.14 12.33
N ASP A 280 20.27 26.07 11.80
CA ASP A 280 20.53 26.22 10.38
C ASP A 280 21.92 25.69 9.99
N TRP A 281 21.94 24.60 9.24
CA TRP A 281 23.16 23.97 8.75
C TRP A 281 23.30 24.18 7.25
N GLY A 282 23.99 25.25 6.84
CA GLY A 282 24.11 25.66 5.44
C GLY A 282 22.78 26.13 4.85
N ALA A 283 21.93 26.80 5.64
CA ALA A 283 20.57 27.17 5.26
C ALA A 283 20.44 28.54 4.58
N SER A 284 21.50 29.34 4.54
CA SER A 284 21.56 30.70 3.96
C SER A 284 21.86 30.71 2.46
N SER A 285 21.87 31.90 1.87
CA SER A 285 22.32 32.11 0.48
C SER A 285 23.84 31.94 0.29
N THR A 286 24.62 32.10 1.37
CA THR A 286 26.08 31.95 1.42
C THR A 286 26.48 31.18 2.66
N GLY A 287 27.54 30.36 2.61
CA GLY A 287 28.09 29.72 3.81
C GLY A 287 27.90 28.20 3.86
N ASN A 288 28.98 27.44 3.74
CA ASN A 288 28.91 25.98 3.62
C ASN A 288 29.02 25.32 4.99
N ALA A 289 28.24 24.25 5.19
CA ALA A 289 28.24 23.47 6.43
C ALA A 289 28.80 22.06 6.20
N THR A 290 29.74 21.66 7.06
CA THR A 290 30.21 20.26 7.15
C THR A 290 29.99 19.74 8.57
N VAL A 291 29.17 18.69 8.71
CA VAL A 291 28.81 18.13 10.02
C VAL A 291 29.13 16.65 10.07
N THR A 292 29.81 16.22 11.13
CA THR A 292 30.14 14.81 11.37
C THR A 292 29.71 14.39 12.77
N VAL A 293 28.92 13.33 12.86
CA VAL A 293 28.56 12.66 14.12
C VAL A 293 29.02 11.22 14.04
N SER A 294 29.94 10.80 14.91
CA SER A 294 30.61 9.52 14.78
C SER A 294 30.99 8.85 16.09
N ASN A 295 31.36 7.57 16.05
CA ASN A 295 31.97 6.84 17.18
C ASN A 295 31.13 6.93 18.46
N SER A 296 29.82 6.74 18.34
CA SER A 296 28.83 6.87 19.44
C SER A 296 28.64 8.27 20.02
N GLY A 297 29.10 9.33 19.33
CA GLY A 297 28.73 10.71 19.65
C GLY A 297 27.26 10.99 19.34
N VAL A 298 26.65 11.95 20.05
CA VAL A 298 25.22 12.27 19.93
C VAL A 298 25.01 13.76 19.70
N ALA A 299 24.41 14.13 18.57
CA ALA A 299 23.96 15.49 18.30
C ALA A 299 22.43 15.52 18.34
N THR A 300 21.86 16.34 19.22
CA THR A 300 20.41 16.55 19.35
C THR A 300 20.09 18.02 19.15
N VAL A 301 19.13 18.30 18.27
CA VAL A 301 18.62 19.66 17.99
C VAL A 301 17.10 19.65 18.03
N SER A 302 16.46 20.80 18.28
CA SER A 302 14.99 20.92 18.20
C SER A 302 14.51 20.73 16.76
N ASP A 303 14.62 21.78 15.95
CA ASP A 303 14.33 21.76 14.51
C ASP A 303 15.65 21.91 13.74
N LEU A 304 15.73 21.27 12.57
CA LEU A 304 16.92 21.34 11.72
C LEU A 304 16.55 21.70 10.27
N ARG A 305 17.15 22.78 9.76
CA ARG A 305 17.16 23.10 8.32
C ARG A 305 18.56 22.88 7.78
N ALA A 306 18.69 21.94 6.86
CA ALA A 306 19.97 21.54 6.27
C ALA A 306 20.01 21.84 4.77
N GLY A 307 20.87 22.77 4.34
CA GLY A 307 21.05 23.07 2.91
C GLY A 307 19.81 23.67 2.24
N THR A 308 18.93 24.36 2.97
CA THR A 308 17.64 24.86 2.44
C THR A 308 17.73 26.13 1.60
N GLY A 309 18.82 26.89 1.75
CA GLY A 309 19.11 28.13 1.02
C GLY A 309 19.84 27.87 -0.30
N ASP A 310 20.94 28.56 -0.56
CA ASP A 310 21.82 28.35 -1.73
C ASP A 310 23.21 27.80 -1.35
N ALA A 311 23.40 27.51 -0.06
CA ALA A 311 24.62 26.97 0.52
C ALA A 311 24.74 25.44 0.44
N THR A 312 25.99 24.95 0.51
CA THR A 312 26.29 23.51 0.58
C THR A 312 26.06 22.97 1.99
N PHE A 313 25.52 21.76 2.08
CA PHE A 313 25.45 20.99 3.32
C PHE A 313 25.99 19.57 3.10
N VAL A 314 26.96 19.16 3.92
CA VAL A 314 27.51 17.81 3.94
C VAL A 314 27.45 17.25 5.37
N GLY A 315 26.50 16.35 5.61
CA GLY A 315 26.33 15.64 6.87
C GLY A 315 26.81 14.18 6.80
N ASN A 316 27.53 13.72 7.81
CA ASN A 316 27.97 12.35 7.96
C ASN A 316 27.61 11.80 9.35
N VAL A 317 26.84 10.72 9.41
CA VAL A 317 26.46 10.04 10.64
C VAL A 317 26.97 8.60 10.59
N THR A 318 28.07 8.33 11.29
CA THR A 318 28.87 7.11 11.08
C THR A 318 29.22 6.38 12.38
N SER A 319 29.64 5.11 12.29
CA SER A 319 30.30 4.39 13.41
C SER A 319 29.55 4.49 14.75
N GLY A 320 28.23 4.27 14.77
CA GLY A 320 27.38 4.34 15.97
C GLY A 320 26.97 5.76 16.41
N GLY A 321 27.41 6.81 15.72
CA GLY A 321 26.98 8.18 15.98
C GLY A 321 25.48 8.39 15.77
N THR A 322 24.87 9.32 16.50
CA THR A 322 23.43 9.60 16.42
C THR A 322 23.15 11.08 16.17
N LEU A 323 22.45 11.39 15.07
CA LEU A 323 21.85 12.69 14.82
C LEU A 323 20.35 12.61 15.10
N ARG A 324 19.85 13.45 16.01
CA ARG A 324 18.45 13.47 16.43
C ARG A 324 17.83 14.86 16.27
N THR A 325 16.63 14.91 15.70
CA THR A 325 15.75 16.10 15.73
C THR A 325 14.55 15.82 16.64
N MET A 326 14.28 16.73 17.58
CA MET A 326 13.12 16.62 18.49
C MET A 326 11.82 17.11 17.85
N ALA A 327 11.93 17.87 16.76
CA ALA A 327 10.83 18.39 15.96
C ALA A 327 11.13 18.15 14.47
N SER A 328 10.93 19.15 13.61
CA SER A 328 10.99 19.00 12.16
C SER A 328 12.42 18.88 11.64
N PHE A 329 12.58 18.09 10.57
CA PHE A 329 13.82 18.02 9.80
C PHE A 329 13.52 18.41 8.36
N LEU A 330 14.13 19.48 7.87
CA LEU A 330 13.99 19.94 6.49
C LEU A 330 15.36 19.93 5.81
N MET A 331 15.44 19.33 4.63
CA MET A 331 16.68 19.24 3.86
C MET A 331 16.45 19.58 2.40
N GLY A 332 17.37 20.36 1.82
CA GLY A 332 17.33 20.76 0.40
C GLY A 332 16.36 21.90 0.09
N GLY A 333 16.28 22.26 -1.19
CA GLY A 333 15.60 23.44 -1.69
C GLY A 333 16.51 24.35 -2.51
N GLY A 334 16.17 25.62 -2.60
CA GLY A 334 16.93 26.65 -3.32
C GLY A 334 17.01 26.45 -4.86
N PRO A 335 17.27 27.52 -5.62
CA PRO A 335 17.39 27.44 -7.08
C PRO A 335 18.73 26.87 -7.58
N LEU A 336 19.82 26.95 -6.80
CA LEU A 336 21.17 26.60 -7.30
C LEU A 336 21.51 25.11 -7.22
N ASN A 337 22.28 24.61 -8.21
CA ASN A 337 22.88 23.27 -8.17
C ASN A 337 24.08 23.25 -7.22
N ARG A 338 23.98 22.46 -6.15
CA ARG A 338 25.00 22.34 -5.11
C ARG A 338 24.87 21.01 -4.38
N THR A 339 25.84 20.69 -3.53
CA THR A 339 25.78 19.49 -2.70
C THR A 339 24.91 19.74 -1.47
N VAL A 340 23.84 18.97 -1.32
CA VAL A 340 23.05 18.89 -0.08
C VAL A 340 22.89 17.42 0.23
N SER A 341 23.77 16.88 1.07
CA SER A 341 23.88 15.43 1.29
C SER A 341 23.96 15.07 2.76
N LEU A 342 23.28 13.98 3.14
CA LEU A 342 23.37 13.33 4.44
C LEU A 342 23.66 11.85 4.23
N THR A 343 24.81 11.40 4.71
CA THR A 343 25.21 9.99 4.67
C THR A 343 25.04 9.38 6.05
N VAL A 344 24.32 8.25 6.12
CA VAL A 344 24.20 7.41 7.30
C VAL A 344 24.90 6.07 7.01
N ASP A 345 26.03 5.85 7.67
CA ASP A 345 26.87 4.65 7.48
C ASP A 345 27.38 4.09 8.82
N GLY A 346 26.61 3.15 9.37
CA GLY A 346 26.81 2.55 10.68
C GLY A 346 26.31 3.41 11.84
N GLY A 347 25.74 4.61 11.58
CA GLY A 347 25.15 5.50 12.57
C GLY A 347 23.62 5.46 12.60
N THR A 348 23.01 6.42 13.31
CA THR A 348 21.55 6.58 13.43
C THR A 348 21.11 8.01 13.12
N LEU A 349 20.17 8.17 12.18
CA LEU A 349 19.35 9.38 12.04
C LEU A 349 18.00 9.13 12.70
N GLU A 350 17.56 10.03 13.58
CA GLU A 350 16.26 9.95 14.22
C GLU A 350 15.51 11.28 14.11
N THR A 351 14.30 11.26 13.56
CA THR A 351 13.45 12.45 13.46
C THR A 351 12.14 12.21 14.19
N ALA A 352 11.86 13.01 15.23
CA ALA A 352 10.65 12.86 16.03
C ALA A 352 9.39 13.32 15.27
N ALA A 353 9.47 14.43 14.53
CA ALA A 353 8.38 14.90 13.67
C ALA A 353 8.66 14.58 12.19
N LEU A 354 7.88 15.19 11.29
CA LEU A 354 8.00 14.99 9.85
C LEU A 354 9.39 15.38 9.35
N ALA A 355 10.04 14.46 8.64
CA ALA A 355 11.23 14.73 7.84
C ALA A 355 10.84 15.08 6.40
N LYS A 356 11.34 16.19 5.86
CA LYS A 356 11.07 16.63 4.50
C LYS A 356 12.37 16.82 3.72
N PHE A 357 12.44 16.16 2.57
CA PHE A 357 13.53 16.22 1.62
C PHE A 357 13.00 16.87 0.34
N ASP A 358 13.45 18.10 0.09
CA ASP A 358 13.11 18.89 -1.07
C ASP A 358 14.15 18.69 -2.19
N ASN A 359 13.96 19.41 -3.30
CA ASN A 359 14.86 19.39 -4.46
C ASN A 359 16.33 19.49 -4.03
N LYS A 360 17.22 18.70 -4.66
CA LYS A 360 18.66 18.59 -4.38
C LYS A 360 19.05 17.87 -3.08
N ALA A 361 18.11 17.56 -2.19
CA ALA A 361 18.43 16.78 -0.99
C ALA A 361 18.78 15.34 -1.35
N SER A 362 19.97 14.89 -0.96
CA SER A 362 20.39 13.49 -1.10
C SER A 362 20.51 12.84 0.28
N LEU A 363 19.69 11.83 0.55
CA LEU A 363 19.83 10.98 1.72
C LEU A 363 20.40 9.64 1.28
N SER A 364 21.57 9.27 1.79
CA SER A 364 22.20 7.97 1.52
C SER A 364 22.30 7.15 2.80
N LEU A 365 21.53 6.07 2.88
CA LEU A 365 21.61 5.09 3.96
C LEU A 365 22.38 3.87 3.46
N ILE A 366 23.63 3.70 3.92
CA ILE A 366 24.54 2.63 3.49
C ILE A 366 24.49 1.47 4.48
N ASN A 367 24.82 1.75 5.74
CA ASN A 367 24.66 0.86 6.89
C ASN A 367 24.07 1.68 8.05
N GLY A 368 23.47 1.05 9.05
CA GLY A 368 22.91 1.75 10.22
C GLY A 368 21.40 1.89 10.16
N THR A 369 20.87 2.96 10.77
CA THR A 369 19.43 3.11 11.03
C THR A 369 18.92 4.51 10.71
N VAL A 370 17.79 4.62 10.03
CA VAL A 370 17.02 5.86 9.88
C VAL A 370 15.64 5.64 10.47
N ASN A 371 15.28 6.42 11.49
CA ASN A 371 13.98 6.36 12.16
C ASN A 371 13.19 7.64 11.85
N PHE A 372 12.20 7.52 10.97
CA PHE A 372 11.25 8.59 10.68
C PHE A 372 10.01 8.45 11.57
N ASN A 373 10.16 8.78 12.86
CA ASN A 373 9.09 8.58 13.85
C ASN A 373 7.82 9.41 13.51
N GLY A 374 8.00 10.61 12.96
CA GLY A 374 6.89 11.46 12.48
C GLY A 374 6.56 11.30 10.99
N GLY A 375 7.18 10.35 10.29
CA GLY A 375 7.05 10.15 8.85
C GLY A 375 8.07 10.93 8.02
N ALA A 376 8.05 10.69 6.71
CA ALA A 376 8.98 11.30 5.77
C ALA A 376 8.29 11.69 4.46
N THR A 377 8.74 12.80 3.86
CA THR A 377 8.34 13.25 2.52
C THR A 377 9.57 13.47 1.67
N PHE A 378 9.63 12.78 0.53
CA PHE A 378 10.63 12.95 -0.52
C PHE A 378 9.96 13.58 -1.73
N ASN A 379 10.28 14.85 -2.00
CA ASN A 379 9.69 15.60 -3.11
C ASN A 379 10.54 15.47 -4.37
N ALA A 380 9.98 15.94 -5.49
CA ALA A 380 10.64 15.93 -6.78
C ALA A 380 12.02 16.59 -6.72
N GLY A 381 13.01 15.91 -7.29
CA GLY A 381 14.41 16.35 -7.29
C GLY A 381 15.21 16.02 -6.02
N SER A 382 14.60 15.42 -4.99
CA SER A 382 15.34 14.75 -3.91
C SER A 382 15.86 13.39 -4.38
N LEU A 383 16.87 12.83 -3.71
CA LEU A 383 17.50 11.55 -4.05
C LEU A 383 17.65 10.67 -2.81
N PRO A 384 16.62 9.91 -2.42
CA PRO A 384 16.72 8.89 -1.38
C PRO A 384 17.35 7.60 -1.92
N ILE A 385 18.52 7.26 -1.39
CA ILE A 385 19.24 6.02 -1.70
C ILE A 385 19.28 5.15 -0.44
N TRP A 386 18.63 3.99 -0.51
CA TRP A 386 18.68 3.00 0.54
C TRP A 386 19.58 1.83 0.14
N GLY A 387 20.87 2.07 0.38
CA GLY A 387 22.02 1.19 0.15
C GLY A 387 22.12 -0.04 1.06
N GLY A 388 21.56 0.05 2.28
CA GLY A 388 21.56 -1.02 3.29
C GLY A 388 21.02 -0.54 4.65
N GLY A 389 21.28 -1.25 5.75
CA GLY A 389 20.72 -0.88 7.07
C GLY A 389 19.18 -0.91 7.15
N ASN A 390 18.63 -0.27 8.19
CA ASN A 390 17.20 -0.26 8.51
C ASN A 390 16.61 1.14 8.34
N MET A 391 15.49 1.24 7.61
CA MET A 391 14.67 2.45 7.58
C MET A 391 13.32 2.13 8.20
N ASN A 392 12.99 2.83 9.28
CA ASN A 392 11.80 2.59 10.09
C ASN A 392 10.86 3.81 10.03
N LEU A 393 9.56 3.54 10.06
CA LEU A 393 8.51 4.54 10.22
C LEU A 393 7.90 4.41 11.62
N GLY A 394 7.55 5.55 12.24
CA GLY A 394 6.75 5.53 13.46
C GLY A 394 5.30 5.11 13.20
N ALA A 395 4.61 4.62 14.22
CA ALA A 395 3.20 4.25 14.11
C ALA A 395 2.34 5.43 13.64
N ASN A 396 1.34 5.16 12.79
CA ASN A 396 0.45 6.18 12.18
C ASN A 396 1.16 7.24 11.32
N SER A 397 2.42 7.01 10.93
CA SER A 397 3.17 7.94 10.10
C SER A 397 3.03 7.62 8.60
N THR A 398 3.42 8.58 7.76
CA THR A 398 3.41 8.44 6.30
C THR A 398 4.82 8.52 5.74
N LEU A 399 5.16 7.59 4.83
CA LEU A 399 6.22 7.78 3.83
C LEU A 399 5.58 8.28 2.53
N LEU A 400 5.91 9.50 2.12
CA LEU A 400 5.48 10.10 0.86
C LEU A 400 6.67 10.16 -0.11
N VAL A 401 6.50 9.52 -1.27
CA VAL A 401 7.40 9.62 -2.43
C VAL A 401 6.66 10.38 -3.53
N ASP A 402 7.02 11.64 -3.73
CA ASP A 402 6.31 12.57 -4.60
C ASP A 402 7.21 13.05 -5.74
N GLY A 403 7.06 12.44 -6.93
CA GLY A 403 7.81 12.81 -8.13
C GLY A 403 9.31 12.51 -8.09
N THR A 404 9.76 11.60 -7.23
CA THR A 404 11.16 11.14 -7.18
C THR A 404 11.29 9.61 -7.19
N ASP A 405 12.50 9.14 -7.49
CA ASP A 405 12.90 7.74 -7.36
C ASP A 405 13.31 7.44 -5.92
N PHE A 406 12.65 6.44 -5.32
CA PHE A 406 13.02 5.86 -4.04
C PHE A 406 13.54 4.44 -4.28
N VAL A 407 14.85 4.27 -4.20
CA VAL A 407 15.52 3.03 -4.58
C VAL A 407 16.13 2.37 -3.35
N LYS A 408 15.62 1.18 -3.02
CA LYS A 408 16.27 0.23 -2.12
C LYS A 408 17.14 -0.70 -2.95
N SER A 409 18.43 -0.82 -2.63
CA SER A 409 19.36 -1.65 -3.40
C SER A 409 19.70 -3.00 -2.76
N THR A 410 19.26 -3.25 -1.51
CA THR A 410 19.54 -4.51 -0.81
C THR A 410 18.41 -5.53 -0.93
N THR A 411 18.78 -6.81 -1.02
CA THR A 411 17.89 -7.96 -1.18
C THR A 411 16.97 -8.26 0.01
N ALA A 412 17.16 -7.61 1.16
CA ALA A 412 16.15 -7.64 2.21
C ALA A 412 14.82 -7.09 1.65
N GLY A 413 13.68 -7.61 2.07
CA GLY A 413 12.41 -6.99 1.67
C GLY A 413 12.13 -5.70 2.40
N PHE A 414 10.93 -5.19 2.18
CA PHE A 414 10.39 -4.04 2.86
C PHE A 414 9.07 -4.43 3.54
N ILE A 415 8.88 -4.10 4.82
CA ILE A 415 7.65 -4.40 5.57
C ILE A 415 7.10 -3.09 6.17
N PHE A 416 5.84 -2.76 5.87
CA PHE A 416 5.08 -1.76 6.61
C PHE A 416 4.17 -2.43 7.65
N SER A 417 4.21 -1.95 8.89
CA SER A 417 3.34 -2.38 10.00
C SER A 417 2.76 -1.17 10.74
N ASP A 418 1.95 -1.42 11.78
CA ASP A 418 1.58 -0.44 12.80
C ASP A 418 0.86 0.83 12.31
N ASN A 419 -0.13 0.63 11.44
CA ASN A 419 -0.97 1.68 10.84
C ASN A 419 -0.18 2.70 10.01
N THR A 420 0.96 2.32 9.45
CA THR A 420 1.74 3.20 8.56
C THR A 420 1.09 3.35 7.18
N THR A 421 1.36 4.47 6.52
CA THR A 421 0.92 4.74 5.14
C THR A 421 2.11 4.96 4.23
N THR A 422 2.10 4.28 3.09
CA THR A 422 3.03 4.54 1.99
C THR A 422 2.29 5.13 0.84
N ARG A 423 2.75 6.30 0.44
CA ARG A 423 2.09 7.14 -0.54
C ARG A 423 3.04 7.46 -1.66
N ILE A 424 2.66 7.15 -2.88
CA ILE A 424 3.51 7.36 -4.06
C ILE A 424 2.72 8.16 -5.08
N ARG A 425 3.20 9.35 -5.45
CA ARG A 425 2.44 10.31 -6.26
C ARG A 425 3.26 11.01 -7.33
N ASN A 426 2.56 11.58 -8.31
CA ASN A 426 3.09 12.52 -9.31
C ASN A 426 4.36 12.02 -10.03
N GLY A 427 4.36 10.76 -10.46
CA GLY A 427 5.50 10.13 -11.13
C GLY A 427 6.54 9.55 -10.17
N GLY A 428 6.31 9.61 -8.86
CA GLY A 428 7.15 8.94 -7.87
C GLY A 428 7.27 7.44 -8.14
N ASN A 429 8.44 6.89 -7.88
CA ASN A 429 8.79 5.52 -8.25
C ASN A 429 9.52 4.84 -7.10
N PHE A 430 8.88 3.83 -6.51
CA PHE A 430 9.47 3.03 -5.42
C PHE A 430 9.97 1.69 -5.95
N GLN A 431 11.21 1.33 -5.63
CA GLN A 431 11.81 0.07 -6.09
C GLN A 431 12.47 -0.69 -4.95
N THR A 432 12.23 -2.00 -4.90
CA THR A 432 12.90 -2.95 -4.01
C THR A 432 13.27 -4.24 -4.76
N PRO A 433 14.47 -4.80 -4.55
CA PRO A 433 14.94 -6.00 -5.24
C PRO A 433 14.24 -7.29 -4.81
N SER A 434 13.59 -7.29 -3.64
CA SER A 434 12.87 -8.45 -3.09
C SER A 434 11.41 -8.09 -2.84
N TYR A 435 10.81 -8.52 -1.73
CA TYR A 435 9.41 -8.31 -1.44
C TYR A 435 9.09 -6.88 -0.93
N PHE A 436 7.80 -6.52 -1.05
CA PHE A 436 7.18 -5.33 -0.48
C PHE A 436 5.89 -5.78 0.21
N ASP A 437 5.97 -5.97 1.52
CA ASP A 437 4.89 -6.48 2.34
C ASP A 437 4.11 -5.34 3.00
N LEU A 438 2.80 -5.55 3.05
CA LEU A 438 1.87 -4.71 3.79
C LEU A 438 1.27 -5.54 4.92
N GLY A 439 1.69 -5.26 6.15
CA GLY A 439 1.03 -5.76 7.35
C GLY A 439 -0.20 -4.91 7.66
N ASN A 440 -0.30 -4.41 8.90
CA ASN A 440 -1.34 -3.44 9.26
C ASN A 440 -0.97 -2.05 8.70
N ALA A 441 -1.23 -1.82 7.40
CA ALA A 441 -0.70 -0.68 6.66
C ALA A 441 -1.58 -0.26 5.48
N THR A 442 -1.32 0.94 4.95
CA THR A 442 -1.98 1.48 3.76
C THR A 442 -0.98 1.75 2.64
N LEU A 443 -1.30 1.31 1.42
CA LEU A 443 -0.63 1.73 0.18
C LEU A 443 -1.58 2.65 -0.61
N ASP A 444 -1.12 3.85 -0.95
CA ASP A 444 -1.89 4.89 -1.65
C ASP A 444 -1.08 5.41 -2.85
N MET A 445 -1.45 4.97 -4.06
CA MET A 445 -0.75 5.28 -5.30
C MET A 445 -1.62 6.10 -6.24
N ASN A 446 -1.05 7.18 -6.78
CA ASN A 446 -1.68 8.02 -7.79
C ASN A 446 -0.68 8.45 -8.86
N SER A 447 -0.91 8.08 -10.13
CA SER A 447 -0.03 8.42 -11.25
C SER A 447 1.46 8.11 -10.95
N SER A 448 1.74 6.92 -10.42
CA SER A 448 3.04 6.57 -9.83
C SER A 448 3.43 5.11 -10.05
N PHE A 449 4.64 4.73 -9.65
CA PHE A 449 5.22 3.41 -9.89
C PHE A 449 5.69 2.74 -8.60
N LEU A 450 5.43 1.44 -8.50
CA LEU A 450 5.99 0.55 -7.46
C LEU A 450 6.50 -0.71 -8.17
N THR A 451 7.74 -1.11 -7.92
CA THR A 451 8.29 -2.38 -8.39
C THR A 451 8.95 -3.14 -7.26
N ALA A 452 8.42 -4.33 -6.96
CA ALA A 452 9.00 -5.29 -6.04
C ALA A 452 9.58 -6.48 -6.83
N GLY A 453 10.71 -7.01 -6.37
CA GLY A 453 11.39 -8.16 -6.98
C GLY A 453 12.25 -7.78 -8.19
N THR A 454 12.89 -6.59 -8.21
CA THR A 454 13.66 -6.13 -9.40
C THR A 454 14.82 -7.04 -9.81
N THR A 455 15.35 -7.85 -8.88
CA THR A 455 16.45 -8.80 -9.16
C THR A 455 16.05 -10.25 -8.86
N GLY A 456 14.75 -10.53 -8.75
CA GLY A 456 14.24 -11.77 -8.15
C GLY A 456 14.26 -11.71 -6.62
N GLY A 457 13.27 -12.35 -5.98
CA GLY A 457 13.06 -12.29 -4.53
C GLY A 457 11.94 -13.22 -4.07
N THR A 458 11.51 -13.05 -2.82
CA THR A 458 10.35 -13.78 -2.29
C THR A 458 9.04 -13.09 -2.67
N VAL A 459 7.95 -13.84 -2.59
CA VAL A 459 6.58 -13.37 -2.78
C VAL A 459 6.27 -12.23 -1.80
N SER A 460 5.55 -11.21 -2.26
CA SER A 460 5.03 -10.15 -1.39
C SER A 460 3.68 -10.51 -0.78
N ASP A 461 3.44 -10.06 0.44
CA ASP A 461 2.22 -10.31 1.22
C ASP A 461 1.47 -9.03 1.57
N TRP A 462 0.17 -8.99 1.31
CA TRP A 462 -0.74 -7.98 1.81
C TRP A 462 -1.65 -8.60 2.87
N GLY A 463 -1.72 -8.03 4.06
CA GLY A 463 -2.72 -8.37 5.09
C GLY A 463 -2.61 -9.78 5.67
N SER A 464 -1.45 -10.44 5.60
CA SER A 464 -1.25 -11.73 6.25
C SER A 464 -1.18 -11.53 7.77
N GLY A 465 -2.24 -11.88 8.51
CA GLY A 465 -2.33 -11.70 9.96
C GLY A 465 -2.81 -10.32 10.38
N ALA A 466 -3.19 -9.46 9.42
CA ALA A 466 -3.39 -8.02 9.64
C ALA A 466 -4.48 -7.44 8.73
N SER A 467 -4.76 -6.14 8.88
CA SER A 467 -5.67 -5.39 8.01
C SER A 467 -4.90 -4.45 7.09
N THR A 468 -5.06 -4.59 5.78
CA THR A 468 -4.37 -3.78 4.77
C THR A 468 -5.37 -3.09 3.87
N THR A 469 -5.05 -1.85 3.48
CA THR A 469 -5.72 -1.17 2.37
C THR A 469 -4.71 -0.81 1.27
N ALA A 470 -5.03 -1.10 0.01
CA ALA A 470 -4.22 -0.73 -1.14
C ALA A 470 -5.08 -0.04 -2.19
N THR A 471 -4.75 1.20 -2.54
CA THR A 471 -5.50 2.01 -3.52
C THR A 471 -4.56 2.46 -4.62
N LEU A 472 -4.85 2.07 -5.86
CA LEU A 472 -4.11 2.47 -7.05
C LEU A 472 -5.06 3.23 -7.99
N THR A 473 -4.67 4.45 -8.36
CA THR A 473 -5.52 5.37 -9.12
C THR A 473 -4.73 6.08 -10.23
N ASN A 474 -5.45 6.64 -11.21
CA ASN A 474 -4.91 7.55 -12.23
C ASN A 474 -3.66 6.98 -12.93
N ASN A 475 -3.78 5.82 -13.57
CA ASN A 475 -2.67 5.14 -14.27
C ASN A 475 -1.47 4.76 -13.39
N ALA A 476 -1.59 4.73 -12.07
CA ALA A 476 -0.56 4.16 -11.20
C ALA A 476 -0.29 2.70 -11.55
N ARG A 477 0.96 2.24 -11.41
CA ARG A 477 1.37 0.87 -11.72
C ARG A 477 2.18 0.25 -10.58
N ALA A 478 1.65 -0.79 -9.96
CA ALA A 478 2.41 -1.65 -9.05
C ALA A 478 2.75 -2.98 -9.75
N THR A 479 4.01 -3.38 -9.68
CA THR A 479 4.52 -4.62 -10.24
C THR A 479 5.21 -5.45 -9.17
N TYR A 480 4.79 -6.70 -9.02
CA TYR A 480 5.31 -7.68 -8.06
C TYR A 480 5.91 -8.85 -8.84
N ASN A 481 7.24 -8.83 -9.04
CA ASN A 481 7.90 -9.76 -9.95
C ASN A 481 7.97 -11.22 -9.45
N SER A 482 7.86 -11.43 -8.14
CA SER A 482 7.92 -12.76 -7.50
C SER A 482 6.55 -13.25 -7.02
N GLY A 483 5.46 -12.66 -7.55
CA GLY A 483 4.10 -12.95 -7.11
C GLY A 483 3.61 -12.09 -5.96
N LEU A 484 2.29 -12.15 -5.76
CA LEU A 484 1.59 -11.42 -4.71
C LEU A 484 0.56 -12.32 -4.03
N ARG A 485 0.52 -12.26 -2.70
CA ARG A 485 -0.51 -12.89 -1.87
C ARG A 485 -1.30 -11.83 -1.12
N MET A 486 -2.62 -11.99 -1.09
CA MET A 486 -3.52 -11.13 -0.31
C MET A 486 -4.23 -11.96 0.75
N CYS A 487 -3.99 -11.67 2.02
CA CYS A 487 -4.64 -12.26 3.18
C CYS A 487 -4.64 -13.80 3.17
N VAL A 488 -3.47 -14.43 3.00
CA VAL A 488 -3.34 -15.90 3.01
C VAL A 488 -3.35 -16.51 4.42
N SER A 489 -3.40 -15.67 5.46
CA SER A 489 -3.71 -16.02 6.85
C SER A 489 -4.93 -15.19 7.32
N SER A 490 -5.36 -15.33 8.59
CA SER A 490 -6.49 -14.54 9.11
C SER A 490 -6.22 -13.05 8.97
N GLY A 491 -7.18 -12.25 8.51
CA GLY A 491 -6.94 -10.81 8.28
C GLY A 491 -7.93 -10.18 7.32
N THR A 492 -7.58 -9.00 6.82
CA THR A 492 -8.37 -8.29 5.80
C THR A 492 -7.46 -7.61 4.79
N THR A 493 -7.81 -7.68 3.50
CA THR A 493 -7.19 -6.88 2.44
C THR A 493 -8.26 -6.20 1.62
N ASN A 494 -8.25 -4.87 1.57
CA ASN A 494 -9.10 -4.07 0.71
C ASN A 494 -8.26 -3.44 -0.40
N ALA A 495 -8.38 -3.94 -1.62
CA ALA A 495 -7.65 -3.47 -2.78
C ALA A 495 -8.60 -2.77 -3.78
N THR A 496 -8.30 -1.53 -4.15
CA THR A 496 -9.03 -0.79 -5.19
C THR A 496 -8.08 -0.37 -6.31
N ILE A 497 -8.35 -0.80 -7.53
CA ILE A 497 -7.56 -0.50 -8.73
C ILE A 497 -8.47 0.24 -9.71
N SER A 498 -8.24 1.53 -9.94
CA SER A 498 -9.14 2.36 -10.74
C SER A 498 -8.44 3.39 -11.63
N GLY A 499 -9.21 4.04 -12.51
CA GLY A 499 -8.73 5.15 -13.33
C GLY A 499 -7.52 4.78 -14.22
N GLY A 500 -7.57 3.61 -14.87
CA GLY A 500 -6.50 3.10 -15.73
C GLY A 500 -5.29 2.50 -14.98
N ALA A 501 -5.31 2.48 -13.65
CA ALA A 501 -4.22 1.91 -12.85
C ALA A 501 -4.04 0.40 -13.08
N GLN A 502 -2.84 -0.10 -12.80
CA GLN A 502 -2.45 -1.49 -13.05
C GLN A 502 -1.79 -2.12 -11.82
N LEU A 503 -2.29 -3.28 -11.42
CA LEU A 503 -1.62 -4.20 -10.51
C LEU A 503 -1.14 -5.41 -11.31
N VAL A 504 0.17 -5.65 -11.31
CA VAL A 504 0.80 -6.75 -12.02
C VAL A 504 1.50 -7.65 -11.01
N ALA A 505 1.13 -8.92 -10.96
CA ALA A 505 1.78 -9.94 -10.16
C ALA A 505 2.38 -11.00 -11.09
N ASN A 506 3.68 -10.91 -11.35
CA ASN A 506 4.34 -11.92 -12.17
C ASN A 506 4.39 -13.23 -11.36
N GLU A 507 4.45 -14.38 -12.03
CA GLU A 507 4.28 -15.72 -11.45
C GLU A 507 2.86 -16.06 -10.98
N PHE A 508 2.32 -15.38 -9.96
CA PHE A 508 0.95 -15.64 -9.50
C PHE A 508 0.37 -14.49 -8.66
N LEU A 509 -0.97 -14.45 -8.63
CA LEU A 509 -1.74 -13.72 -7.61
C LEU A 509 -2.62 -14.71 -6.87
N GLN A 510 -2.48 -14.78 -5.54
CA GLN A 510 -3.31 -15.61 -4.67
C GLN A 510 -4.03 -14.74 -3.65
N THR A 511 -5.33 -14.99 -3.42
CA THR A 511 -6.12 -14.24 -2.44
C THR A 511 -6.87 -15.17 -1.50
N GLY A 512 -6.86 -14.89 -0.20
CA GLY A 512 -7.58 -15.67 0.81
C GLY A 512 -6.97 -17.05 1.08
N GLY A 513 -7.82 -18.01 1.46
CA GLY A 513 -7.45 -19.43 1.59
C GLY A 513 -7.65 -20.02 2.99
N VAL A 514 -7.60 -19.20 4.05
CA VAL A 514 -7.83 -19.66 5.43
C VAL A 514 -9.15 -19.12 6.03
N ALA A 515 -9.61 -19.71 7.14
CA ALA A 515 -10.79 -19.21 7.84
C ALA A 515 -10.46 -17.85 8.45
N GLY A 516 -11.36 -16.86 8.29
CA GLY A 516 -11.13 -15.50 8.76
C GLY A 516 -10.25 -14.63 7.85
N ALA A 517 -9.83 -15.13 6.68
CA ALA A 517 -9.30 -14.27 5.63
C ALA A 517 -10.45 -13.56 4.90
N ASN A 518 -10.33 -12.24 4.71
CA ASN A 518 -11.32 -11.43 3.98
C ASN A 518 -10.62 -10.56 2.94
N VAL A 519 -10.87 -10.80 1.65
CA VAL A 519 -10.28 -10.02 0.56
C VAL A 519 -11.39 -9.35 -0.24
N THR A 520 -11.34 -8.02 -0.33
CA THR A 520 -12.15 -7.25 -1.26
C THR A 520 -11.24 -6.71 -2.36
N LEU A 521 -11.45 -7.14 -3.60
CA LEU A 521 -10.74 -6.65 -4.78
C LEU A 521 -11.72 -5.91 -5.70
N ASN A 522 -11.64 -4.59 -5.71
CA ASN A 522 -12.44 -3.74 -6.59
C ASN A 522 -11.59 -3.26 -7.77
N VAL A 523 -11.96 -3.67 -8.99
CA VAL A 523 -11.28 -3.31 -10.24
C VAL A 523 -12.21 -2.44 -11.06
N ASP A 524 -12.14 -1.13 -10.84
CA ASP A 524 -13.09 -0.13 -11.33
C ASP A 524 -12.45 0.75 -12.41
N GLY A 525 -12.46 0.30 -13.66
CA GLY A 525 -11.69 0.92 -14.75
C GLY A 525 -10.17 0.78 -14.63
N GLY A 526 -9.69 -0.04 -13.69
CA GLY A 526 -8.28 -0.45 -13.56
C GLY A 526 -8.00 -1.82 -14.19
N GLN A 527 -6.77 -2.33 -14.00
CA GLN A 527 -6.36 -3.63 -14.50
C GLN A 527 -5.60 -4.43 -13.43
N VAL A 528 -5.93 -5.71 -13.27
CA VAL A 528 -5.17 -6.68 -12.49
C VAL A 528 -4.68 -7.78 -13.43
N LYS A 529 -3.37 -8.04 -13.43
CA LYS A 529 -2.74 -9.02 -14.31
C LYS A 529 -1.86 -9.97 -13.51
N SER A 530 -1.97 -11.26 -13.82
CA SER A 530 -1.03 -12.29 -13.41
C SER A 530 -0.40 -12.95 -14.63
N ASP A 531 0.92 -13.11 -14.64
CA ASP A 531 1.60 -13.83 -15.73
C ASP A 531 1.44 -15.34 -15.60
N GLY A 532 1.22 -15.86 -14.39
CA GLY A 532 0.80 -17.24 -14.15
C GLY A 532 -0.60 -17.32 -13.56
N SER A 533 -0.78 -18.11 -12.51
CA SER A 533 -2.12 -18.39 -11.98
C SER A 533 -2.71 -17.20 -11.23
N LEU A 534 -4.01 -16.99 -11.41
CA LEU A 534 -4.83 -16.13 -10.58
C LEU A 534 -5.74 -17.02 -9.72
N LEU A 535 -5.44 -17.12 -8.43
CA LEU A 535 -6.15 -17.97 -7.48
C LEU A 535 -6.98 -17.10 -6.55
N LEU A 536 -8.29 -17.08 -6.77
CA LEU A 536 -9.24 -16.44 -5.88
C LEU A 536 -9.79 -17.51 -4.95
N GLU A 537 -9.31 -17.53 -3.71
CA GLU A 537 -9.64 -18.56 -2.72
C GLU A 537 -10.64 -18.05 -1.69
N ARG A 538 -11.02 -18.91 -0.71
CA ARG A 538 -12.00 -18.61 0.34
C ARG A 538 -11.85 -17.20 0.91
N GLY A 539 -12.98 -16.50 1.02
CA GLY A 539 -13.05 -15.16 1.62
C GLY A 539 -12.80 -14.03 0.63
N THR A 540 -12.61 -14.35 -0.66
CA THR A 540 -12.40 -13.36 -1.72
C THR A 540 -13.70 -12.92 -2.36
N THR A 541 -13.92 -11.60 -2.38
CA THR A 541 -14.95 -10.92 -3.18
C THR A 541 -14.25 -10.03 -4.20
N THR A 542 -14.53 -10.24 -5.48
CA THR A 542 -13.99 -9.46 -6.60
C THR A 542 -15.09 -8.79 -7.40
N THR A 543 -14.97 -7.49 -7.66
CA THR A 543 -15.87 -6.73 -8.53
C THR A 543 -15.06 -6.13 -9.67
N ILE A 544 -15.52 -6.34 -10.90
CA ILE A 544 -14.91 -5.82 -12.13
C ILE A 544 -15.96 -4.94 -12.81
N SER A 545 -15.72 -3.62 -12.84
CA SER A 545 -16.67 -2.63 -13.31
C SER A 545 -16.02 -1.53 -14.13
N ASN A 546 -16.83 -0.75 -14.86
CA ASN A 546 -16.42 0.46 -15.57
C ASN A 546 -15.17 0.26 -16.46
N VAL A 547 -15.17 -0.77 -17.31
CA VAL A 547 -14.03 -1.13 -18.19
C VAL A 547 -12.83 -1.74 -17.42
N GLY A 548 -13.09 -2.21 -16.19
CA GLY A 548 -12.13 -2.95 -15.40
C GLY A 548 -11.72 -4.26 -16.06
N ARG A 549 -10.46 -4.68 -15.87
CA ARG A 549 -9.95 -5.92 -16.44
C ARG A 549 -9.19 -6.74 -15.40
N VAL A 550 -9.52 -8.02 -15.29
CA VAL A 550 -8.76 -8.99 -14.51
C VAL A 550 -8.31 -10.13 -15.42
N GLU A 551 -7.02 -10.44 -15.45
CA GLU A 551 -6.45 -11.43 -16.35
C GLU A 551 -5.38 -12.30 -15.68
N GLY A 552 -5.40 -13.61 -15.96
CA GLY A 552 -4.38 -14.57 -15.55
C GLY A 552 -4.15 -15.67 -16.58
N GLN A 553 -3.11 -16.48 -16.39
CA GLN A 553 -2.91 -17.68 -17.20
C GLN A 553 -4.06 -18.66 -16.99
N ASN A 554 -4.19 -19.18 -15.77
CA ASN A 554 -5.40 -19.84 -15.33
C ASN A 554 -6.09 -18.94 -14.31
N VAL A 555 -7.42 -18.86 -14.39
CA VAL A 555 -8.23 -18.16 -13.38
C VAL A 555 -8.99 -19.22 -12.61
N VAL A 556 -8.75 -19.28 -11.30
CA VAL A 556 -9.36 -20.27 -10.41
C VAL A 556 -10.20 -19.53 -9.37
N LEU A 557 -11.51 -19.75 -9.40
CA LEU A 557 -12.46 -19.26 -8.41
C LEU A 557 -12.79 -20.41 -7.46
N GLY A 558 -12.49 -20.29 -6.18
CA GLY A 558 -12.74 -21.36 -5.21
C GLY A 558 -11.80 -22.57 -5.37
N SER A 559 -10.49 -22.36 -5.20
CA SER A 559 -9.45 -23.41 -5.15
C SER A 559 -9.40 -24.21 -3.84
N SER A 560 -10.03 -23.72 -2.77
CA SER A 560 -10.06 -24.32 -1.43
C SER A 560 -11.44 -24.12 -0.79
N GLY A 561 -11.74 -24.86 0.28
CA GLY A 561 -13.07 -24.84 0.91
C GLY A 561 -13.49 -23.45 1.40
N GLY A 562 -14.77 -23.10 1.24
CA GLY A 562 -15.34 -21.77 1.49
C GLY A 562 -15.82 -21.09 0.20
N THR A 563 -16.46 -19.92 0.33
CA THR A 563 -17.09 -19.21 -0.79
C THR A 563 -16.21 -18.11 -1.36
N THR A 564 -16.25 -17.99 -2.69
CA THR A 564 -15.71 -16.86 -3.46
C THR A 564 -16.80 -16.23 -4.31
N THR A 565 -16.79 -14.92 -4.44
CA THR A 565 -17.76 -14.18 -5.26
C THR A 565 -17.01 -13.31 -6.25
N THR A 566 -17.30 -13.47 -7.53
CA THR A 566 -16.76 -12.62 -8.60
C THR A 566 -17.91 -12.03 -9.40
N THR A 567 -17.94 -10.71 -9.54
CA THR A 567 -18.95 -9.99 -10.34
C THR A 567 -18.24 -9.25 -11.47
N VAL A 568 -18.66 -9.49 -12.71
CA VAL A 568 -18.23 -8.77 -13.90
C VAL A 568 -19.43 -8.00 -14.44
N THR A 569 -19.40 -6.67 -14.32
CA THR A 569 -20.55 -5.84 -14.65
C THR A 569 -20.18 -4.58 -15.43
N GLY A 570 -21.11 -4.10 -16.25
CA GLY A 570 -20.89 -2.96 -17.13
C GLY A 570 -20.18 -3.34 -18.43
N SER A 571 -20.52 -2.62 -19.49
CA SER A 571 -19.96 -2.86 -20.83
C SER A 571 -18.43 -2.76 -20.85
N SER A 572 -17.79 -3.70 -21.54
CA SER A 572 -16.32 -3.79 -21.69
C SER A 572 -15.53 -4.16 -20.42
N SER A 573 -16.19 -4.40 -19.29
CA SER A 573 -15.55 -5.05 -18.12
C SER A 573 -15.23 -6.51 -18.46
N LEU A 574 -14.04 -6.99 -18.09
CA LEU A 574 -13.54 -8.29 -18.57
C LEU A 574 -12.79 -9.09 -17.50
N LEU A 575 -13.25 -10.32 -17.26
CA LEU A 575 -12.48 -11.39 -16.62
C LEU A 575 -11.90 -12.32 -17.69
N LYS A 576 -10.57 -12.45 -17.79
CA LYS A 576 -9.92 -13.29 -18.82
C LYS A 576 -9.00 -14.36 -18.23
N ALA A 577 -9.21 -15.60 -18.64
CA ALA A 577 -8.25 -16.69 -18.52
C ALA A 577 -7.58 -16.94 -19.88
N ARG A 578 -6.24 -16.85 -19.95
CA ARG A 578 -5.48 -17.19 -21.16
C ARG A 578 -5.36 -18.70 -21.38
N GLY A 579 -5.67 -19.50 -20.37
CA GLY A 579 -5.83 -20.94 -20.37
C GLY A 579 -7.24 -21.28 -19.88
N THR A 580 -7.34 -21.97 -18.76
CA THR A 580 -8.63 -22.46 -18.24
C THR A 580 -9.23 -21.52 -17.20
N LEU A 581 -10.55 -21.32 -17.29
CA LEU A 581 -11.36 -20.71 -16.23
C LEU A 581 -12.02 -21.81 -15.39
N PHE A 582 -11.68 -21.87 -14.10
CA PHE A 582 -12.31 -22.77 -13.15
C PHE A 582 -13.25 -21.98 -12.26
N ALA A 583 -14.55 -22.25 -12.33
CA ALA A 583 -15.52 -21.83 -11.34
C ALA A 583 -15.77 -23.01 -10.39
N GLY A 584 -15.23 -22.93 -9.18
CA GLY A 584 -15.31 -23.98 -8.17
C GLY A 584 -14.44 -25.16 -8.53
N ARG A 585 -13.13 -25.01 -8.29
CA ARG A 585 -12.16 -26.11 -8.47
C ARG A 585 -12.29 -27.15 -7.37
N ALA A 586 -12.16 -26.72 -6.11
CA ALA A 586 -12.35 -27.58 -4.93
C ALA A 586 -13.29 -26.96 -3.88
N GLY A 587 -13.57 -25.66 -3.98
CA GLY A 587 -14.40 -24.90 -3.06
C GLY A 587 -15.73 -24.47 -3.66
N THR A 588 -16.35 -23.47 -3.01
CA THR A 588 -17.58 -22.85 -3.46
C THR A 588 -17.28 -21.56 -4.25
N SER A 589 -17.90 -21.36 -5.40
CA SER A 589 -17.76 -20.12 -6.17
C SER A 589 -19.07 -19.62 -6.76
N ALA A 590 -19.21 -18.30 -6.82
CA ALA A 590 -20.25 -17.61 -7.56
C ALA A 590 -19.61 -16.63 -8.55
N LEU A 591 -19.88 -16.81 -9.85
CA LEU A 591 -19.47 -15.88 -10.91
C LEU A 591 -20.71 -15.25 -11.56
N ASN A 592 -20.88 -13.94 -11.39
CA ASN A 592 -21.99 -13.18 -11.94
C ASN A 592 -21.50 -12.28 -13.08
N ILE A 593 -22.07 -12.42 -14.27
CA ILE A 593 -21.75 -11.67 -15.47
C ILE A 593 -23.02 -10.93 -15.89
N SER A 594 -23.03 -9.60 -15.78
CA SER A 594 -24.23 -8.79 -15.95
C SER A 594 -23.99 -7.46 -16.65
N ALA A 595 -25.07 -6.80 -17.10
CA ALA A 595 -25.05 -5.45 -17.65
C ALA A 595 -23.99 -5.21 -18.76
N GLY A 596 -23.77 -6.20 -19.63
CA GLY A 596 -22.78 -6.12 -20.71
C GLY A 596 -21.35 -6.51 -20.32
N GLY A 597 -21.14 -7.03 -19.10
CA GLY A 597 -19.87 -7.59 -18.66
C GLY A 597 -19.50 -8.87 -19.42
N LYS A 598 -18.20 -9.20 -19.45
CA LYS A 598 -17.67 -10.34 -20.20
C LYS A 598 -16.73 -11.20 -19.35
N ALA A 599 -16.92 -12.51 -19.37
CA ALA A 599 -15.87 -13.46 -19.00
C ALA A 599 -15.38 -14.22 -20.24
N GLU A 600 -14.09 -14.52 -20.30
CA GLU A 600 -13.45 -15.19 -21.45
C GLU A 600 -12.42 -16.21 -20.97
N SER A 601 -12.51 -17.43 -21.49
CA SER A 601 -11.42 -18.40 -21.46
C SER A 601 -10.92 -18.67 -22.88
N VAL A 602 -9.61 -18.60 -23.08
CA VAL A 602 -8.99 -19.04 -24.35
C VAL A 602 -9.00 -20.57 -24.42
N GLY A 603 -8.82 -21.24 -23.29
CA GLY A 603 -8.97 -22.69 -23.14
C GLY A 603 -10.39 -23.08 -22.75
N SER A 604 -10.50 -24.04 -21.83
CA SER A 604 -11.79 -24.55 -21.36
C SER A 604 -12.37 -23.70 -20.22
N THR A 605 -13.66 -23.85 -19.99
CA THR A 605 -14.33 -23.41 -18.76
C THR A 605 -14.89 -24.62 -18.04
N ILE A 606 -14.59 -24.75 -16.75
CA ILE A 606 -15.06 -25.87 -15.91
C ILE A 606 -15.80 -25.29 -14.71
N ILE A 607 -17.05 -25.73 -14.51
CA ILE A 607 -17.94 -25.30 -13.43
C ILE A 607 -18.17 -26.50 -12.53
N GLY A 608 -17.61 -26.50 -11.32
CA GLY A 608 -17.66 -27.65 -10.40
C GLY A 608 -16.73 -28.79 -10.81
N GLU A 609 -15.41 -28.59 -10.71
CA GLU A 609 -14.39 -29.54 -11.20
C GLU A 609 -14.27 -30.80 -10.33
N LEU A 610 -13.87 -30.64 -9.06
CA LEU A 610 -13.55 -31.78 -8.18
C LEU A 610 -14.74 -32.16 -7.30
N ALA A 611 -14.73 -33.40 -6.80
CA ALA A 611 -15.72 -33.88 -5.83
C ALA A 611 -15.80 -32.95 -4.61
N GLY A 612 -17.03 -32.57 -4.23
CA GLY A 612 -17.29 -31.63 -3.14
C GLY A 612 -17.23 -30.14 -3.51
N ALA A 613 -16.75 -29.78 -4.72
CA ALA A 613 -16.85 -28.42 -5.21
C ALA A 613 -18.31 -28.05 -5.53
N SER A 614 -18.65 -26.77 -5.36
CA SER A 614 -19.98 -26.24 -5.69
C SER A 614 -19.85 -24.89 -6.41
N ALA A 615 -20.34 -24.80 -7.64
CA ALA A 615 -20.15 -23.59 -8.44
C ALA A 615 -21.45 -23.14 -9.11
N SER A 616 -21.70 -21.83 -9.06
CA SER A 616 -22.77 -21.19 -9.80
C SER A 616 -22.21 -20.08 -10.68
N VAL A 617 -22.46 -20.16 -11.98
CA VAL A 617 -22.15 -19.12 -12.95
C VAL A 617 -23.46 -18.57 -13.50
N THR A 618 -23.63 -17.26 -13.47
CA THR A 618 -24.81 -16.57 -14.01
C THR A 618 -24.40 -15.58 -15.09
N VAL A 619 -24.95 -15.71 -16.28
CA VAL A 619 -24.80 -14.80 -17.42
C VAL A 619 -26.16 -14.17 -17.69
N THR A 620 -26.36 -12.92 -17.28
CA THR A 620 -27.69 -12.29 -17.32
C THR A 620 -27.67 -10.89 -17.92
N GLY A 621 -28.72 -10.54 -18.65
CA GLY A 621 -28.89 -9.24 -19.30
C GLY A 621 -28.25 -9.17 -20.68
N ALA A 622 -28.88 -8.39 -21.56
CA ALA A 622 -28.42 -8.19 -22.93
C ALA A 622 -26.97 -7.70 -22.99
N GLY A 623 -26.17 -8.32 -23.86
CA GLY A 623 -24.75 -8.01 -24.05
C GLY A 623 -23.79 -8.69 -23.07
N SER A 624 -24.30 -9.29 -21.99
CA SER A 624 -23.47 -10.08 -21.07
C SER A 624 -23.03 -11.39 -21.71
N ARG A 625 -21.75 -11.76 -21.59
CA ARG A 625 -21.19 -12.91 -22.32
C ARG A 625 -20.19 -13.74 -21.52
N LEU A 626 -20.27 -15.07 -21.68
CA LEU A 626 -19.21 -16.01 -21.29
C LEU A 626 -18.64 -16.67 -22.55
N ASP A 627 -17.46 -16.27 -22.97
CA ASP A 627 -16.76 -16.85 -24.13
C ASP A 627 -15.92 -18.05 -23.69
N VAL A 628 -16.07 -19.18 -24.39
CA VAL A 628 -15.27 -20.38 -24.12
C VAL A 628 -14.54 -20.82 -25.39
N GLY A 629 -13.21 -20.74 -25.38
CA GLY A 629 -12.36 -20.98 -26.55
C GLY A 629 -12.08 -22.45 -26.86
N SER A 630 -12.30 -23.36 -25.91
CA SER A 630 -12.21 -24.81 -26.09
C SER A 630 -13.52 -25.49 -25.70
N SER A 631 -13.59 -26.21 -24.57
CA SER A 631 -14.80 -26.90 -24.10
C SER A 631 -15.39 -26.27 -22.84
N LEU A 632 -16.71 -26.43 -22.67
CA LEU A 632 -17.43 -26.06 -21.45
C LEU A 632 -17.89 -27.32 -20.72
N THR A 633 -17.54 -27.47 -19.45
CA THR A 633 -18.05 -28.55 -18.59
C THR A 633 -18.79 -27.99 -17.39
N VAL A 634 -20.01 -28.47 -17.17
CA VAL A 634 -20.87 -28.12 -16.02
C VAL A 634 -21.08 -29.36 -15.17
N GLY A 635 -20.56 -29.36 -13.95
CA GLY A 635 -20.59 -30.49 -13.01
C GLY A 635 -19.69 -31.64 -13.45
N ALA A 636 -18.36 -31.44 -13.47
CA ALA A 636 -17.41 -32.48 -13.90
C ALA A 636 -17.28 -33.62 -12.88
N GLY A 637 -16.98 -33.25 -11.62
CA GLY A 637 -16.97 -34.14 -10.46
C GLY A 637 -17.67 -33.55 -9.23
N GLY A 638 -17.84 -32.21 -9.19
CA GLY A 638 -18.62 -31.49 -8.18
C GLY A 638 -19.98 -31.04 -8.72
N THR A 639 -20.72 -30.27 -7.91
CA THR A 639 -21.98 -29.65 -8.33
C THR A 639 -21.68 -28.40 -9.14
N GLY A 640 -22.13 -28.35 -10.39
CA GLY A 640 -21.97 -27.19 -11.26
C GLY A 640 -23.31 -26.68 -11.77
N GLN A 641 -23.52 -25.37 -11.70
CA GLN A 641 -24.70 -24.71 -12.25
C GLN A 641 -24.30 -23.58 -13.19
N LEU A 642 -24.87 -23.55 -14.38
CA LEU A 642 -24.77 -22.43 -15.31
C LEU A 642 -26.18 -21.88 -15.61
N ASN A 643 -26.40 -20.62 -15.31
CA ASN A 643 -27.63 -19.88 -15.62
C ASN A 643 -27.35 -18.88 -16.74
N ILE A 644 -28.11 -18.98 -17.83
CA ILE A 644 -28.07 -18.05 -18.96
C ILE A 644 -29.45 -17.41 -19.05
N ASP A 645 -29.57 -16.14 -18.66
CA ASP A 645 -30.86 -15.51 -18.45
C ASP A 645 -30.96 -14.13 -19.10
N ALA A 646 -32.18 -13.62 -19.27
CA ALA A 646 -32.47 -12.25 -19.69
C ALA A 646 -31.64 -11.76 -20.90
N GLY A 647 -31.49 -12.61 -21.92
CA GLY A 647 -30.70 -12.31 -23.14
C GLY A 647 -29.19 -12.46 -23.01
N GLY A 648 -28.68 -13.10 -21.95
CA GLY A 648 -27.28 -13.49 -21.83
C GLY A 648 -26.85 -14.48 -22.93
N PHE A 649 -25.57 -14.45 -23.30
CA PHE A 649 -25.03 -15.25 -24.40
C PHE A 649 -23.78 -16.04 -24.02
N VAL A 650 -23.75 -17.33 -24.33
CA VAL A 650 -22.62 -18.23 -24.07
C VAL A 650 -22.23 -18.97 -25.35
N PRO A 651 -21.23 -18.49 -26.10
CA PRO A 651 -20.65 -19.23 -27.19
C PRO A 651 -19.46 -20.07 -26.75
N VAL A 652 -19.42 -21.30 -27.25
CA VAL A 652 -18.41 -22.31 -26.96
C VAL A 652 -17.83 -22.80 -28.28
N PHE A 653 -16.52 -22.68 -28.45
CA PHE A 653 -15.89 -23.10 -29.70
C PHE A 653 -15.94 -24.63 -29.89
N GLY A 654 -15.77 -25.40 -28.81
CA GLY A 654 -15.89 -26.86 -28.78
C GLY A 654 -17.27 -27.34 -28.33
N GLY A 655 -17.30 -28.54 -27.75
CA GLY A 655 -18.49 -29.14 -27.16
C GLY A 655 -18.79 -28.64 -25.75
N VAL A 656 -20.03 -28.89 -25.33
CA VAL A 656 -20.51 -28.65 -23.96
C VAL A 656 -20.82 -29.99 -23.33
N THR A 657 -20.38 -30.20 -22.10
CA THR A 657 -20.75 -31.38 -21.29
C THR A 657 -21.45 -30.92 -20.03
N VAL A 658 -22.69 -31.37 -19.83
CA VAL A 658 -23.38 -31.31 -18.54
C VAL A 658 -23.21 -32.68 -17.88
N GLY A 659 -22.41 -32.76 -16.82
CA GLY A 659 -22.21 -34.00 -16.09
C GLY A 659 -23.41 -34.34 -15.21
N SER A 660 -23.40 -35.50 -14.56
CA SER A 660 -24.54 -36.01 -13.77
C SER A 660 -24.92 -35.14 -12.57
N SER A 661 -24.00 -34.30 -12.08
CA SER A 661 -24.25 -33.30 -11.03
C SER A 661 -24.23 -31.86 -11.59
N GLY A 662 -24.33 -31.74 -12.91
CA GLY A 662 -24.41 -30.49 -13.64
C GLY A 662 -25.85 -30.10 -13.92
N THR A 663 -26.12 -28.80 -13.80
CA THR A 663 -27.38 -28.21 -14.24
C THR A 663 -27.14 -27.01 -15.12
N LEU A 664 -27.77 -26.99 -16.29
CA LEU A 664 -27.72 -25.87 -17.22
C LEU A 664 -29.14 -25.30 -17.40
N PHE A 665 -29.31 -24.04 -17.00
CA PHE A 665 -30.55 -23.29 -17.14
C PHE A 665 -30.41 -22.21 -18.22
N LEU A 666 -31.34 -22.19 -19.17
CA LEU A 666 -31.53 -21.09 -20.11
C LEU A 666 -32.93 -20.53 -19.94
N THR A 667 -33.06 -19.27 -19.54
CA THR A 667 -34.35 -18.61 -19.33
C THR A 667 -34.34 -17.19 -19.92
N GLY A 668 -35.49 -16.53 -19.98
CA GLY A 668 -35.58 -15.11 -20.37
C GLY A 668 -34.92 -14.77 -21.70
N GLY A 669 -34.94 -15.66 -22.69
CA GLY A 669 -34.28 -15.48 -23.99
C GLY A 669 -32.76 -15.68 -23.99
N GLY A 670 -32.20 -16.38 -22.99
CA GLY A 670 -30.79 -16.75 -22.96
C GLY A 670 -30.39 -17.64 -24.14
N SER A 671 -29.12 -17.56 -24.57
CA SER A 671 -28.62 -18.36 -25.70
C SER A 671 -27.27 -19.02 -25.46
N LEU A 672 -27.19 -20.30 -25.83
CA LEU A 672 -25.97 -21.11 -25.87
C LEU A 672 -25.67 -21.50 -27.32
N GLU A 673 -24.42 -21.37 -27.76
CA GLU A 673 -24.00 -21.73 -29.12
C GLU A 673 -22.72 -22.57 -29.12
N THR A 674 -22.69 -23.60 -29.95
CA THR A 674 -21.46 -24.36 -30.24
C THR A 674 -21.05 -24.22 -31.70
N SER A 675 -19.77 -24.40 -31.99
CA SER A 675 -19.32 -24.51 -33.39
C SER A 675 -20.05 -25.62 -34.14
N VAL A 676 -20.09 -25.51 -35.46
CA VAL A 676 -20.65 -26.56 -36.32
C VAL A 676 -19.90 -27.87 -36.11
N GLY A 677 -20.64 -28.98 -35.98
CA GLY A 677 -20.09 -30.31 -35.70
C GLY A 677 -19.75 -30.59 -34.23
N GLN A 678 -20.03 -29.64 -33.32
CA GLN A 678 -19.93 -29.84 -31.88
C GLN A 678 -21.31 -29.98 -31.25
N SER A 679 -21.39 -30.72 -30.15
CA SER A 679 -22.66 -31.02 -29.46
C SER A 679 -22.64 -30.59 -28.00
N VAL A 680 -23.84 -30.43 -27.45
CA VAL A 680 -24.13 -30.41 -26.02
C VAL A 680 -24.44 -31.85 -25.60
N VAL A 681 -23.58 -32.45 -24.78
CA VAL A 681 -23.80 -33.76 -24.17
C VAL A 681 -24.37 -33.55 -22.78
N ASN A 682 -25.63 -33.91 -22.59
CA ASN A 682 -26.32 -33.76 -21.31
C ASN A 682 -26.44 -35.09 -20.58
N ASN A 683 -25.69 -35.28 -19.50
CA ASN A 683 -25.80 -36.40 -18.57
C ASN A 683 -26.46 -35.99 -17.24
N GLY A 684 -26.80 -34.72 -17.07
CA GLY A 684 -27.42 -34.15 -15.87
C GLY A 684 -28.78 -33.58 -16.20
N ALA A 685 -28.99 -32.30 -15.88
CA ALA A 685 -30.22 -31.58 -16.17
C ALA A 685 -29.97 -30.38 -17.10
N LEU A 686 -30.71 -30.31 -18.20
CA LEU A 686 -30.72 -29.21 -19.14
C LEU A 686 -32.14 -28.66 -19.26
N ILE A 687 -32.33 -27.41 -18.85
CA ILE A 687 -33.64 -26.76 -18.79
C ILE A 687 -33.56 -25.48 -19.60
N ALA A 688 -34.35 -25.39 -20.67
CA ALA A 688 -34.45 -24.20 -21.50
C ALA A 688 -35.91 -23.74 -21.58
N ALA A 689 -36.16 -22.48 -21.26
CA ALA A 689 -37.49 -21.92 -21.21
C ALA A 689 -37.57 -20.50 -21.81
N SER A 690 -38.77 -19.97 -22.00
CA SER A 690 -39.02 -18.54 -22.24
C SER A 690 -38.24 -17.96 -23.44
N ALA A 691 -38.46 -18.51 -24.64
CA ALA A 691 -37.81 -18.11 -25.89
C ALA A 691 -36.28 -18.30 -25.93
N SER A 692 -35.72 -19.07 -25.01
CA SER A 692 -34.28 -19.40 -25.00
C SER A 692 -33.88 -20.26 -26.20
N GLN A 693 -32.61 -20.17 -26.59
CA GLN A 693 -32.10 -20.79 -27.81
C GLN A 693 -30.81 -21.57 -27.57
N ILE A 694 -30.85 -22.86 -27.90
CA ILE A 694 -29.67 -23.72 -27.99
C ILE A 694 -29.29 -23.86 -29.47
N ARG A 695 -28.13 -23.34 -29.83
CA ARG A 695 -27.57 -23.33 -31.19
C ARG A 695 -26.51 -24.41 -31.37
N ALA A 696 -26.90 -25.64 -31.07
CA ALA A 696 -26.04 -26.81 -31.06
C ALA A 696 -26.87 -28.08 -31.32
N ASP A 697 -26.19 -29.17 -31.69
CA ASP A 697 -26.78 -30.51 -31.57
C ASP A 697 -26.79 -30.91 -30.09
N VAL A 698 -27.87 -31.51 -29.61
CA VAL A 698 -28.01 -31.97 -28.22
C VAL A 698 -28.06 -33.49 -28.20
N VAL A 699 -27.16 -34.11 -27.44
CA VAL A 699 -27.17 -35.53 -27.13
C VAL A 699 -27.55 -35.67 -25.65
N ASN A 700 -28.74 -36.19 -25.40
CA ASN A 700 -29.33 -36.28 -24.07
C ASN A 700 -29.24 -37.71 -23.54
N ALA A 701 -28.59 -37.87 -22.39
CA ALA A 701 -28.50 -39.08 -21.57
C ALA A 701 -29.10 -38.86 -20.16
N GLY A 702 -29.49 -37.63 -19.82
CA GLY A 702 -30.15 -37.25 -18.57
C GLY A 702 -31.53 -36.65 -18.83
N SER A 703 -31.87 -35.56 -18.14
CA SER A 703 -33.16 -34.88 -18.28
C SER A 703 -33.06 -33.61 -19.11
N LEU A 704 -33.92 -33.50 -20.13
CA LEU A 704 -34.05 -32.34 -21.01
C LEU A 704 -35.46 -31.72 -20.89
N ASN A 705 -35.56 -30.47 -20.48
CA ASN A 705 -36.83 -29.73 -20.44
C ASN A 705 -36.79 -28.53 -21.37
N LEU A 706 -37.72 -28.46 -22.34
CA LEU A 706 -37.86 -27.37 -23.30
C LEU A 706 -39.24 -26.71 -23.24
N SER A 707 -39.38 -25.53 -22.63
CA SER A 707 -40.68 -24.82 -22.50
C SER A 707 -40.69 -23.46 -23.21
N GLY A 708 -41.28 -23.38 -24.40
CA GLY A 708 -41.25 -22.21 -25.27
C GLY A 708 -39.83 -21.91 -25.77
N ALA A 709 -38.95 -22.92 -25.77
CA ALA A 709 -37.54 -22.81 -26.15
C ALA A 709 -37.28 -23.50 -27.49
N SER A 710 -36.11 -23.21 -28.08
CA SER A 710 -35.70 -23.83 -29.35
C SER A 710 -34.31 -24.44 -29.31
N VAL A 711 -34.17 -25.62 -29.92
CA VAL A 711 -32.90 -26.22 -30.30
C VAL A 711 -32.79 -26.12 -31.82
N THR A 712 -31.91 -25.27 -32.32
CA THR A 712 -31.88 -24.96 -33.76
C THR A 712 -31.30 -26.07 -34.65
N ARG A 713 -30.64 -27.08 -34.04
CA ARG A 713 -30.10 -28.27 -34.73
C ARG A 713 -30.75 -29.55 -34.19
N GLY A 714 -30.06 -30.69 -34.21
CA GLY A 714 -30.64 -31.98 -33.83
C GLY A 714 -30.69 -32.22 -32.32
N VAL A 715 -31.71 -32.97 -31.87
CA VAL A 715 -31.78 -33.59 -30.56
C VAL A 715 -31.71 -35.11 -30.72
N THR A 716 -30.80 -35.76 -30.01
CA THR A 716 -30.72 -37.21 -29.86
C THR A 716 -31.00 -37.57 -28.42
N LEU A 717 -32.09 -38.32 -28.17
CA LEU A 717 -32.40 -38.88 -26.86
C LEU A 717 -31.83 -40.31 -26.80
N GLN A 718 -30.96 -40.56 -25.82
CA GLN A 718 -30.38 -41.87 -25.59
C GLN A 718 -31.27 -42.72 -24.67
N ALA A 719 -31.02 -44.03 -24.64
CA ALA A 719 -31.74 -44.93 -23.74
C ALA A 719 -31.66 -44.47 -22.27
N ASN A 720 -32.77 -44.57 -21.54
CA ASN A 720 -32.98 -44.12 -20.16
C ASN A 720 -32.84 -42.61 -19.94
N SER A 721 -33.01 -41.81 -21.00
CA SER A 721 -33.09 -40.36 -20.90
C SER A 721 -34.53 -39.89 -21.08
N ASP A 722 -34.85 -38.77 -20.45
CA ASP A 722 -36.18 -38.16 -20.53
C ASP A 722 -36.12 -36.79 -21.21
N MET A 723 -37.17 -36.49 -21.94
CA MET A 723 -37.42 -35.16 -22.46
C MET A 723 -38.86 -34.73 -22.13
N THR A 724 -38.99 -33.52 -21.58
CA THR A 724 -40.26 -32.80 -21.40
C THR A 724 -40.23 -31.55 -22.29
N PHE A 725 -41.39 -31.16 -22.83
CA PHE A 725 -41.48 -29.98 -23.68
C PHE A 725 -42.87 -29.37 -23.63
N ASP A 726 -42.97 -28.09 -23.97
CA ASP A 726 -44.23 -27.34 -24.10
C ASP A 726 -43.98 -26.16 -25.04
N GLY A 727 -44.64 -26.07 -26.19
CA GLY A 727 -44.35 -25.03 -27.19
C GLY A 727 -42.91 -25.03 -27.71
N ALA A 728 -42.25 -26.19 -27.75
CA ALA A 728 -40.83 -26.28 -28.11
C ALA A 728 -40.60 -26.48 -29.61
N THR A 729 -39.47 -26.00 -30.13
CA THR A 729 -39.05 -26.25 -31.52
C THR A 729 -37.66 -26.89 -31.57
N VAL A 730 -37.49 -27.96 -32.33
CA VAL A 730 -36.19 -28.61 -32.55
C VAL A 730 -35.88 -28.76 -34.05
N GLY A 731 -34.59 -28.75 -34.41
CA GLY A 731 -34.14 -28.91 -35.80
C GLY A 731 -34.42 -30.30 -36.35
N SER A 732 -34.01 -31.34 -35.63
CA SER A 732 -34.33 -32.74 -35.93
C SER A 732 -34.44 -33.53 -34.63
N LEU A 733 -35.09 -34.69 -34.65
CA LEU A 733 -35.23 -35.55 -33.48
C LEU A 733 -34.83 -37.00 -33.79
N THR A 734 -33.98 -37.58 -32.96
CA THR A 734 -33.72 -39.02 -32.91
C THR A 734 -33.99 -39.52 -31.50
N GLN A 735 -35.03 -40.32 -31.34
CA GLN A 735 -35.38 -40.96 -30.08
C GLN A 735 -34.95 -42.43 -30.15
N GLN A 736 -33.96 -42.82 -29.34
CA GLN A 736 -33.52 -44.20 -29.24
C GLN A 736 -34.52 -45.04 -28.43
N ALA A 737 -34.42 -46.37 -28.54
CA ALA A 737 -35.21 -47.28 -27.73
C ALA A 737 -34.93 -47.09 -26.23
N GLY A 738 -36.00 -47.05 -25.44
CA GLY A 738 -35.95 -46.80 -23.99
C GLY A 738 -35.72 -45.34 -23.60
N ALA A 739 -35.83 -44.38 -24.53
CA ALA A 739 -35.86 -42.95 -24.22
C ALA A 739 -37.30 -42.44 -24.14
N ASP A 740 -37.60 -41.58 -23.16
CA ASP A 740 -38.96 -41.14 -22.87
C ASP A 740 -39.22 -39.72 -23.40
N LEU A 741 -40.27 -39.57 -24.20
CA LEU A 741 -40.86 -38.28 -24.57
C LEU A 741 -42.13 -38.07 -23.74
N ASN A 742 -42.11 -37.08 -22.85
CA ASN A 742 -43.17 -36.86 -21.87
C ASN A 742 -44.14 -35.75 -22.35
N PHE A 743 -45.40 -36.11 -22.49
CA PHE A 743 -46.49 -35.22 -22.88
C PHE A 743 -47.50 -35.10 -21.73
N GLU A 744 -47.78 -33.88 -21.30
CA GLU A 744 -48.86 -33.59 -20.35
C GLU A 744 -50.04 -32.96 -21.10
N LEU A 745 -51.23 -33.50 -20.89
CA LEU A 745 -52.49 -32.95 -21.39
C LEU A 745 -53.21 -32.26 -20.22
N ARG A 746 -53.20 -30.93 -20.19
CA ARG A 746 -53.78 -30.14 -19.09
C ARG A 746 -55.22 -29.72 -19.37
N GLY A 747 -55.61 -29.69 -20.64
CA GLY A 747 -56.93 -29.30 -21.10
C GLY A 747 -57.13 -29.58 -22.59
N ALA A 748 -58.33 -29.31 -23.10
CA ALA A 748 -58.65 -29.53 -24.52
C ALA A 748 -57.82 -28.67 -25.49
N SER A 749 -57.27 -27.54 -25.02
CA SER A 749 -56.45 -26.61 -25.80
C SER A 749 -55.15 -26.21 -25.08
N ASP A 750 -54.84 -26.88 -23.97
CA ASP A 750 -53.62 -26.66 -23.19
C ASP A 750 -52.96 -28.02 -22.99
N PHE A 751 -51.91 -28.25 -23.75
CA PHE A 751 -51.19 -29.51 -23.77
C PHE A 751 -49.77 -29.26 -24.28
N ASN A 752 -48.86 -30.13 -23.87
CA ASN A 752 -47.50 -30.15 -24.39
C ASN A 752 -47.49 -30.41 -25.90
N ASP A 753 -46.79 -29.56 -26.65
CA ASP A 753 -46.56 -29.73 -28.08
C ASP A 753 -45.08 -29.56 -28.48
N LEU A 754 -44.67 -30.30 -29.50
CA LEU A 754 -43.31 -30.28 -30.06
C LEU A 754 -43.34 -30.12 -31.58
N SER A 755 -42.60 -29.12 -32.08
CA SER A 755 -42.38 -28.88 -33.50
C SER A 755 -40.96 -29.28 -33.91
N VAL A 756 -40.83 -30.30 -34.74
CA VAL A 756 -39.57 -30.71 -35.37
C VAL A 756 -39.51 -30.14 -36.79
N THR A 757 -38.56 -29.25 -37.06
CA THR A 757 -38.51 -28.60 -38.39
C THR A 757 -37.98 -29.51 -39.50
N GLY A 758 -37.16 -30.51 -39.14
CA GLY A 758 -36.60 -31.54 -40.02
C GLY A 758 -37.19 -32.93 -39.74
N SER A 759 -36.36 -33.97 -39.87
CA SER A 759 -36.79 -35.36 -39.68
C SER A 759 -36.90 -35.75 -38.20
N ALA A 760 -37.90 -36.58 -37.88
CA ALA A 760 -38.05 -37.28 -36.61
C ALA A 760 -37.93 -38.80 -36.81
N SER A 761 -37.02 -39.43 -36.08
CA SER A 761 -36.88 -40.89 -35.96
C SER A 761 -37.29 -41.32 -34.56
N LEU A 762 -38.39 -42.06 -34.45
CA LEU A 762 -39.06 -42.40 -33.19
C LEU A 762 -38.92 -43.89 -32.88
N GLY A 763 -38.15 -44.24 -31.84
CA GLY A 763 -37.94 -45.63 -31.43
C GLY A 763 -38.10 -45.90 -29.94
N GLY A 764 -38.46 -44.89 -29.14
CA GLY A 764 -38.64 -44.99 -27.69
C GLY A 764 -40.10 -44.86 -27.26
N ASP A 765 -40.30 -44.42 -26.03
CA ASP A 765 -41.60 -44.40 -25.38
C ASP A 765 -42.19 -42.97 -25.39
N PHE A 766 -43.48 -42.87 -25.69
CA PHE A 766 -44.29 -41.67 -25.57
C PHE A 766 -45.10 -41.81 -24.28
N VAL A 767 -44.67 -41.11 -23.24
CA VAL A 767 -45.29 -41.17 -21.91
C VAL A 767 -46.29 -40.03 -21.81
N VAL A 768 -47.57 -40.38 -21.61
CA VAL A 768 -48.66 -39.40 -21.60
C VAL A 768 -49.26 -39.33 -20.20
N SER A 769 -49.41 -38.12 -19.68
CA SER A 769 -50.06 -37.83 -18.40
C SER A 769 -51.21 -36.84 -18.55
N LEU A 770 -52.15 -36.87 -17.59
CA LEU A 770 -53.21 -35.86 -17.47
C LEU A 770 -52.85 -34.85 -16.39
N GLY A 771 -53.06 -33.57 -16.68
CA GLY A 771 -52.97 -32.50 -15.71
C GLY A 771 -54.05 -32.64 -14.62
N GLU A 772 -53.81 -32.02 -13.47
CA GLU A 772 -54.69 -32.16 -12.31
C GLU A 772 -56.14 -31.74 -12.62
N GLY A 773 -57.10 -32.64 -12.37
CA GLY A 773 -58.52 -32.40 -12.61
C GLY A 773 -58.98 -32.50 -14.07
N PHE A 774 -58.09 -32.78 -15.02
CA PHE A 774 -58.47 -32.95 -16.41
C PHE A 774 -59.03 -34.36 -16.67
N ALA A 775 -60.27 -34.42 -17.16
CA ALA A 775 -60.94 -35.65 -17.57
C ALA A 775 -61.27 -35.57 -19.07
N PRO A 776 -60.49 -36.23 -19.94
CA PRO A 776 -60.75 -36.18 -21.38
C PRO A 776 -62.10 -36.80 -21.75
N THR A 777 -62.84 -36.16 -22.66
CA THR A 777 -64.13 -36.66 -23.18
C THR A 777 -64.00 -37.13 -24.63
N ALA A 778 -64.90 -38.02 -25.06
CA ALA A 778 -64.94 -38.50 -26.44
C ALA A 778 -64.93 -37.34 -27.45
N GLY A 779 -64.13 -37.49 -28.51
CA GLY A 779 -64.00 -36.52 -29.59
C GLY A 779 -62.90 -35.46 -29.39
N MET A 780 -62.25 -35.40 -28.22
CA MET A 780 -61.07 -34.54 -28.03
C MET A 780 -59.88 -35.04 -28.88
N SER A 781 -59.12 -34.11 -29.45
CA SER A 781 -57.91 -34.40 -30.25
C SER A 781 -56.76 -33.48 -29.85
N PHE A 782 -55.55 -34.05 -29.76
CA PHE A 782 -54.33 -33.38 -29.31
C PHE A 782 -53.24 -33.53 -30.38
N PRO A 783 -52.98 -32.51 -31.22
CA PRO A 783 -51.90 -32.50 -32.20
C PRO A 783 -50.55 -32.23 -31.51
N ILE A 784 -50.07 -33.20 -30.76
CA ILE A 784 -48.92 -33.04 -29.84
C ILE A 784 -47.57 -32.95 -30.55
N PHE A 785 -47.46 -33.36 -31.82
CA PHE A 785 -46.18 -33.46 -32.50
C PHE A 785 -46.27 -33.17 -34.01
N THR A 786 -45.35 -32.35 -34.52
CA THR A 786 -45.18 -32.10 -35.96
C THR A 786 -43.73 -32.32 -36.38
N ALA A 787 -43.51 -32.80 -37.60
CA ALA A 787 -42.19 -33.00 -38.17
C ALA A 787 -42.16 -32.78 -39.70
N GLY A 788 -41.00 -32.46 -40.26
CA GLY A 788 -40.79 -32.47 -41.72
C GLY A 788 -40.93 -33.87 -42.34
N SER A 789 -40.60 -34.92 -41.57
CA SER A 789 -40.93 -36.32 -41.87
C SER A 789 -40.86 -37.15 -40.59
N ILE A 790 -41.78 -38.11 -40.40
CA ILE A 790 -41.80 -39.05 -39.29
C ILE A 790 -41.42 -40.45 -39.77
N SER A 791 -40.58 -41.14 -39.00
CA SER A 791 -40.18 -42.54 -39.22
C SER A 791 -40.03 -43.28 -37.89
N GLY A 792 -40.12 -44.61 -37.93
CA GLY A 792 -40.04 -45.47 -36.75
C GLY A 792 -41.42 -45.86 -36.19
N SER A 793 -41.42 -46.54 -35.04
CA SER A 793 -42.62 -47.07 -34.38
C SER A 793 -42.46 -46.88 -32.87
N PRO A 794 -42.94 -45.75 -32.32
CA PRO A 794 -42.85 -45.50 -30.89
C PRO A 794 -43.80 -46.40 -30.09
N ASN A 795 -43.44 -46.68 -28.85
CA ASN A 795 -44.39 -47.24 -27.88
C ASN A 795 -45.15 -46.10 -27.21
N PHE A 796 -46.38 -46.34 -26.78
CA PHE A 796 -47.16 -45.37 -26.00
C PHE A 796 -47.45 -45.92 -24.62
N ASP A 797 -47.15 -45.13 -23.59
CA ASP A 797 -47.49 -45.38 -22.20
C ASP A 797 -48.57 -44.39 -21.74
N PHE A 798 -49.76 -44.91 -21.47
CA PHE A 798 -50.91 -44.14 -20.96
C PHE A 798 -51.22 -44.47 -19.48
N SER A 799 -50.30 -45.14 -18.77
CA SER A 799 -50.51 -45.52 -17.37
C SER A 799 -50.78 -44.32 -16.46
N ALA A 800 -50.20 -43.16 -16.78
CA ALA A 800 -50.43 -41.87 -16.11
C ALA A 800 -51.57 -41.04 -16.74
N ALA A 801 -52.27 -41.57 -17.74
CA ALA A 801 -53.39 -40.91 -18.42
C ALA A 801 -54.64 -41.82 -18.53
N PRO A 802 -55.25 -42.22 -17.40
CA PRO A 802 -56.43 -43.06 -17.39
C PRO A 802 -57.65 -42.31 -17.96
N LEU A 803 -58.38 -42.98 -18.85
CA LEU A 803 -59.63 -42.45 -19.39
C LEU A 803 -60.85 -43.00 -18.61
N PRO A 804 -61.96 -42.23 -18.54
CA PRO A 804 -63.24 -42.74 -18.08
C PRO A 804 -63.66 -44.03 -18.80
N SER A 805 -64.44 -44.87 -18.10
CA SER A 805 -64.96 -46.13 -18.67
C SER A 805 -65.74 -45.88 -19.96
N GLY A 806 -65.52 -46.74 -20.97
CA GLY A 806 -66.11 -46.61 -22.32
C GLY A 806 -65.34 -45.69 -23.27
N LEU A 807 -64.16 -45.20 -22.87
CA LEU A 807 -63.25 -44.43 -23.71
C LEU A 807 -61.89 -45.14 -23.89
N GLY A 808 -61.17 -44.76 -24.94
CA GLY A 808 -59.83 -45.27 -25.28
C GLY A 808 -59.01 -44.22 -26.01
N TRP A 809 -57.69 -44.45 -26.07
CA TRP A 809 -56.76 -43.60 -26.81
C TRP A 809 -56.68 -44.06 -28.27
N GLY A 810 -57.08 -43.17 -29.18
CA GLY A 810 -56.79 -43.27 -30.60
C GLY A 810 -55.45 -42.60 -30.91
N ILE A 811 -54.59 -43.31 -31.63
CA ILE A 811 -53.27 -42.80 -32.05
C ILE A 811 -53.31 -42.56 -33.55
N ALA A 812 -53.00 -41.33 -33.97
CA ALA A 812 -52.91 -40.95 -35.38
C ALA A 812 -51.46 -40.57 -35.72
N ILE A 813 -50.74 -41.45 -36.42
CA ILE A 813 -49.38 -41.19 -36.92
C ILE A 813 -49.46 -40.98 -38.43
N GLY A 814 -49.24 -39.75 -38.88
CA GLY A 814 -49.09 -39.38 -40.27
C GLY A 814 -47.61 -39.20 -40.67
N PRO A 815 -47.34 -38.90 -41.95
CA PRO A 815 -45.98 -38.70 -42.43
C PRO A 815 -45.28 -37.46 -41.84
N THR A 816 -46.04 -36.49 -41.32
CA THR A 816 -45.53 -35.20 -40.81
C THR A 816 -46.18 -34.75 -39.50
N SER A 817 -47.10 -35.53 -38.93
CA SER A 817 -47.77 -35.20 -37.69
C SER A 817 -48.12 -36.45 -36.90
N LEU A 818 -48.10 -36.32 -35.58
CA LEU A 818 -48.57 -37.34 -34.64
C LEU A 818 -49.51 -36.67 -33.65
N GLY A 819 -50.68 -37.26 -33.47
CA GLY A 819 -51.69 -36.77 -32.54
C GLY A 819 -52.40 -37.89 -31.79
N LEU A 820 -52.98 -37.52 -30.66
CA LEU A 820 -53.82 -38.38 -29.83
C LEU A 820 -55.28 -37.96 -29.97
N ALA A 821 -56.21 -38.90 -29.86
CA ALA A 821 -57.64 -38.62 -29.82
C ALA A 821 -58.31 -39.48 -28.75
N VAL A 822 -59.37 -38.96 -28.12
CA VAL A 822 -60.20 -39.73 -27.19
C VAL A 822 -61.35 -40.33 -27.98
N ILE A 823 -61.35 -41.65 -28.13
CA ILE A 823 -62.37 -42.38 -28.89
C ILE A 823 -63.29 -43.16 -27.94
N SER A 824 -64.53 -43.37 -28.35
CA SER A 824 -65.44 -44.28 -27.64
C SER A 824 -65.03 -45.73 -27.91
N THR A 825 -64.89 -46.52 -26.85
CA THR A 825 -64.61 -47.96 -26.89
C THR A 825 -65.87 -48.82 -26.70
N SER A 826 -67.04 -48.19 -26.56
CA SER A 826 -68.36 -48.81 -26.61
C SER A 826 -69.35 -47.91 -27.34
N ILE A 827 -70.30 -48.50 -28.07
CA ILE A 827 -71.44 -47.76 -28.64
C ILE A 827 -72.57 -47.85 -27.62
N PRO A 828 -73.26 -46.74 -27.27
CA PRO A 828 -74.43 -46.82 -26.41
C PRO A 828 -75.49 -47.75 -27.01
N GLY A 829 -75.85 -48.83 -26.31
CA GLY A 829 -76.75 -49.87 -26.83
C GLY A 829 -76.05 -51.15 -27.34
N ASP A 830 -74.72 -51.14 -27.51
CA ASP A 830 -73.91 -52.34 -27.77
C ASP A 830 -73.68 -53.04 -26.42
N PHE A 831 -74.55 -53.99 -26.10
CA PHE A 831 -74.58 -54.67 -24.81
C PHE A 831 -73.73 -55.94 -24.79
N ASN A 832 -73.37 -56.49 -25.96
CA ASN A 832 -72.48 -57.64 -26.06
C ASN A 832 -71.01 -57.25 -26.34
N PHE A 833 -70.74 -55.96 -26.58
CA PHE A 833 -69.43 -55.36 -26.87
C PHE A 833 -68.77 -55.90 -28.14
N ASP A 834 -69.54 -56.33 -29.13
CA ASP A 834 -69.01 -56.82 -30.40
C ASP A 834 -68.74 -55.71 -31.44
N GLY A 835 -69.01 -54.46 -31.07
CA GLY A 835 -68.75 -53.28 -31.88
C GLY A 835 -69.90 -52.90 -32.81
N PHE A 836 -71.06 -53.55 -32.67
CA PHE A 836 -72.30 -53.25 -33.37
C PHE A 836 -73.43 -53.04 -32.36
N VAL A 837 -74.43 -52.24 -32.71
CA VAL A 837 -75.69 -52.16 -31.95
C VAL A 837 -76.77 -52.82 -32.80
N ASP A 838 -76.97 -54.12 -32.61
CA ASP A 838 -77.84 -54.92 -33.46
C ASP A 838 -78.80 -55.84 -32.66
N GLY A 839 -79.41 -56.82 -33.33
CA GLY A 839 -80.39 -57.70 -32.70
C GLY A 839 -79.80 -58.56 -31.57
N ALA A 840 -78.49 -58.81 -31.57
CA ALA A 840 -77.79 -59.55 -30.54
C ALA A 840 -77.77 -58.77 -29.22
N ASP A 841 -77.60 -57.45 -29.28
CA ASP A 841 -77.65 -56.59 -28.10
C ASP A 841 -79.04 -56.52 -27.48
N LEU A 842 -80.09 -56.44 -28.33
CA LEU A 842 -81.47 -56.50 -27.83
C LEU A 842 -81.71 -57.76 -27.01
N LEU A 843 -81.11 -58.88 -27.43
CA LEU A 843 -81.22 -60.17 -26.76
C LEU A 843 -80.45 -60.18 -25.42
N ILE A 844 -79.31 -59.50 -25.32
CA ILE A 844 -78.60 -59.27 -24.05
C ILE A 844 -79.46 -58.44 -23.09
N TRP A 845 -80.07 -57.34 -23.57
CA TRP A 845 -80.98 -56.52 -22.76
C TRP A 845 -82.20 -57.32 -22.27
N GLN A 846 -82.88 -58.07 -23.15
CA GLN A 846 -84.06 -58.88 -22.80
C GLN A 846 -83.76 -59.95 -21.74
N ARG A 847 -82.50 -60.39 -21.63
CA ARG A 847 -82.05 -61.37 -20.63
C ARG A 847 -81.56 -60.72 -19.33
N GLY A 848 -81.76 -59.41 -19.18
CA GLY A 848 -81.30 -58.64 -18.03
C GLY A 848 -79.79 -58.40 -17.99
N GLY A 849 -79.07 -58.62 -19.10
CA GLY A 849 -77.62 -58.45 -19.20
C GLY A 849 -77.16 -57.05 -19.59
N SER A 850 -78.08 -56.08 -19.74
CA SER A 850 -77.74 -54.67 -19.94
C SER A 850 -77.32 -53.99 -18.63
N PRO A 851 -76.64 -52.82 -18.67
CA PRO A 851 -76.16 -52.12 -17.47
C PRO A 851 -77.24 -51.88 -16.40
N SER A 852 -78.49 -51.63 -16.80
CA SER A 852 -79.68 -51.58 -15.97
C SER A 852 -80.69 -52.64 -16.43
N ALA A 853 -80.57 -53.85 -15.87
CA ALA A 853 -81.32 -55.04 -16.26
C ALA A 853 -82.82 -54.77 -16.55
N ASN A 854 -83.24 -55.06 -17.78
CA ASN A 854 -84.62 -54.93 -18.27
C ASN A 854 -85.22 -53.50 -18.17
N SER A 855 -84.39 -52.47 -18.02
CA SER A 855 -84.90 -51.11 -17.87
C SER A 855 -85.43 -50.54 -19.20
N PRO A 856 -86.52 -49.75 -19.18
CA PRO A 856 -86.98 -49.03 -20.36
C PRO A 856 -85.95 -48.03 -20.91
N ALA A 857 -85.05 -47.53 -20.05
CA ALA A 857 -83.98 -46.61 -20.44
C ALA A 857 -82.93 -47.29 -21.32
N ASP A 858 -82.47 -48.49 -20.96
CA ASP A 858 -81.52 -49.27 -21.76
C ASP A 858 -82.13 -49.71 -23.11
N LEU A 859 -83.42 -50.09 -23.13
CA LEU A 859 -84.12 -50.37 -24.39
C LEU A 859 -84.20 -49.14 -25.29
N ALA A 860 -84.42 -47.95 -24.70
CA ALA A 860 -84.43 -46.69 -25.45
C ALA A 860 -83.04 -46.35 -26.01
N LEU A 861 -81.99 -46.60 -25.23
CA LEU A 861 -80.59 -46.48 -25.64
C LEU A 861 -80.26 -47.41 -26.82
N TRP A 862 -80.62 -48.69 -26.75
CA TRP A 862 -80.45 -49.61 -27.87
C TRP A 862 -81.25 -49.17 -29.10
N LYS A 863 -82.52 -48.80 -28.94
CA LYS A 863 -83.36 -48.33 -30.06
C LYS A 863 -82.80 -47.09 -30.74
N ALA A 864 -82.24 -46.16 -29.96
CA ALA A 864 -81.69 -44.91 -30.48
C ALA A 864 -80.40 -45.13 -31.30
N ASN A 865 -79.71 -46.24 -31.07
CA ASN A 865 -78.41 -46.54 -31.69
C ASN A 865 -78.43 -47.80 -32.56
N PHE A 866 -79.58 -48.46 -32.74
CA PHE A 866 -79.73 -49.68 -33.53
C PHE A 866 -79.28 -49.48 -35.00
N GLY A 867 -78.42 -50.37 -35.48
CA GLY A 867 -77.70 -50.25 -36.74
C GLY A 867 -76.40 -49.44 -36.65
N GLY A 868 -76.05 -48.92 -35.47
CA GLY A 868 -74.77 -48.28 -35.19
C GLY A 868 -73.63 -49.30 -35.21
N SER A 869 -72.47 -48.89 -35.72
CA SER A 869 -71.25 -49.69 -35.71
C SER A 869 -70.07 -48.80 -35.37
N MET A 870 -69.02 -49.37 -34.77
CA MET A 870 -67.77 -48.65 -34.51
C MET A 870 -67.05 -48.48 -35.83
N THR A 871 -67.47 -47.51 -36.63
CA THR A 871 -66.71 -47.11 -37.81
C THR A 871 -65.56 -46.24 -37.32
N ALA A 872 -64.35 -46.81 -37.31
CA ALA A 872 -63.13 -46.04 -37.08
C ALA A 872 -62.94 -45.03 -38.23
N THR A 873 -63.54 -43.86 -38.12
CA THR A 873 -63.20 -42.73 -38.97
C THR A 873 -61.79 -42.28 -38.59
N ALA A 874 -60.84 -42.46 -39.50
CA ALA A 874 -59.50 -41.88 -39.36
C ALA A 874 -59.65 -40.38 -39.06
N ALA A 875 -59.17 -39.95 -37.90
CA ALA A 875 -59.15 -38.55 -37.55
C ALA A 875 -58.23 -37.83 -38.55
N THR A 876 -58.80 -37.00 -39.43
CA THR A 876 -58.01 -36.05 -40.20
C THR A 876 -57.54 -34.96 -39.24
N LEU A 877 -56.31 -35.08 -38.74
CA LEU A 877 -55.68 -33.97 -38.03
C LEU A 877 -55.63 -32.79 -39.01
N SER A 878 -56.25 -31.66 -38.63
CA SER A 878 -56.08 -30.42 -39.37
C SER A 878 -54.59 -30.07 -39.34
N VAL A 879 -53.94 -30.16 -40.50
CA VAL A 879 -52.58 -29.68 -40.68
C VAL A 879 -52.62 -28.16 -40.49
N PRO A 880 -51.82 -27.58 -39.58
CA PRO A 880 -51.73 -26.12 -39.48
C PRO A 880 -51.25 -25.55 -40.82
N GLU A 881 -52.06 -24.67 -41.43
CA GLU A 881 -51.67 -23.99 -42.66
C GLU A 881 -50.40 -23.15 -42.40
N PRO A 882 -49.36 -23.21 -43.25
CA PRO A 882 -48.19 -22.36 -43.09
C PRO A 882 -48.64 -20.89 -43.14
N GLN A 883 -48.14 -20.08 -42.19
CA GLN A 883 -48.42 -18.65 -42.06
C GLN A 883 -48.00 -17.88 -43.32
N THR A 884 -48.85 -17.92 -44.35
CA THR A 884 -48.66 -17.27 -45.65
C THR A 884 -48.57 -15.75 -45.52
N TRP A 885 -49.08 -15.21 -44.41
CA TRP A 885 -48.97 -13.81 -44.01
C TRP A 885 -47.53 -13.38 -43.67
N ALA A 886 -46.70 -14.28 -43.10
CA ALA A 886 -45.30 -13.98 -42.78
C ALA A 886 -44.42 -13.89 -44.05
N LEU A 887 -44.68 -14.74 -45.04
CA LEU A 887 -44.05 -14.67 -46.37
C LEU A 887 -44.51 -13.43 -47.16
N GLY A 888 -45.79 -13.04 -47.03
CA GLY A 888 -46.31 -11.80 -47.61
C GLY A 888 -45.69 -10.53 -46.98
N ALA A 889 -45.45 -10.52 -45.66
CA ALA A 889 -44.82 -9.39 -44.97
C ALA A 889 -43.34 -9.21 -45.36
N LEU A 890 -42.59 -10.31 -45.52
CA LEU A 890 -41.20 -10.29 -45.99
C LEU A 890 -41.08 -9.80 -47.45
N ALA A 891 -42.01 -10.18 -48.33
CA ALA A 891 -42.06 -9.69 -49.71
C ALA A 891 -42.37 -8.18 -49.79
N CYS A 892 -43.25 -7.68 -48.93
CA CYS A 892 -43.58 -6.24 -48.85
C CYS A 892 -42.43 -5.39 -48.28
N LEU A 893 -41.64 -5.92 -47.34
CA LEU A 893 -40.44 -5.26 -46.79
C LEU A 893 -39.27 -5.24 -47.81
N ALA A 894 -39.13 -6.28 -48.63
CA ALA A 894 -38.14 -6.32 -49.72
C ALA A 894 -38.48 -5.33 -50.85
N LEU A 895 -39.76 -5.14 -51.18
CA LEU A 895 -40.22 -4.18 -52.20
C LEU A 895 -40.15 -2.70 -51.75
N ARG A 896 -40.05 -2.43 -50.44
CA ARG A 896 -39.86 -1.06 -49.91
C ARG A 896 -38.40 -0.60 -49.90
N ARG A 897 -37.41 -1.51 -49.97
CA ARG A 897 -35.97 -1.17 -50.01
C ARG A 897 -35.40 -0.92 -51.41
N SER A 898 -36.15 -1.16 -52.49
CA SER A 898 -35.65 -1.02 -53.88
C SER A 898 -35.94 0.33 -54.56
N ARG A 899 -36.48 1.33 -53.85
CA ARG A 899 -36.78 2.67 -54.41
C ARG A 899 -35.90 3.84 -53.91
N GLY A 900 -34.80 3.57 -53.20
CA GLY A 900 -33.92 4.61 -52.69
C GLY A 900 -32.44 4.30 -52.88
N ASN A 901 -31.93 4.39 -54.11
CA ASN A 901 -30.52 4.71 -54.41
C ASN A 901 -30.34 4.90 -55.93
N ARG A 902 -30.42 6.16 -56.39
CA ARG A 902 -29.79 6.59 -57.65
C ARG A 902 -28.43 7.20 -57.30
N PRO A 903 -27.31 6.74 -57.88
CA PRO A 903 -26.01 7.35 -57.67
C PRO A 903 -25.86 8.57 -58.59
N THR A 904 -25.68 9.76 -58.01
CA THR A 904 -25.24 10.96 -58.75
C THR A 904 -23.72 11.04 -58.68
N GLY A 905 -23.10 11.04 -59.86
CA GLY A 905 -21.65 11.05 -60.05
C GLY A 905 -20.96 12.34 -59.60
N LEU A 906 -19.66 12.18 -59.37
CA LEU A 906 -18.65 13.25 -59.30
C LEU A 906 -18.64 14.09 -60.59
N PRO A 907 -18.20 15.35 -60.50
CA PRO A 907 -17.09 15.73 -61.37
C PRO A 907 -15.95 16.46 -60.65
N THR A 908 -14.85 16.41 -61.38
CA THR A 908 -13.49 16.91 -61.20
C THR A 908 -13.32 18.43 -61.04
N THR A 909 -12.29 18.77 -60.26
CA THR A 909 -11.30 19.88 -60.40
C THR A 909 -11.79 21.33 -60.50
N CYS A 910 -11.44 22.15 -59.49
CA CYS A 910 -10.38 23.16 -59.57
C CYS A 910 -9.93 23.57 -58.17
#